data_AF-A0A6G0AA11-F1
#
_entry.id   AF-A0A6G0AA11-F1
#
_cell.length_a   1.000
_cell.length_b   1.000
_cell.length_c   1.000
_cell.angle_alpha   90.00
_cell.angle_beta   90.00
_cell.angle_gamma   90.00
#
_symmetry.space_group_name_H-M   'P 1'
#
loop_
_entity.id
_entity.type
_entity.pdbx_description
1 polymer ?
#
loop_
_entity_poly.entity_id
_entity_poly.type
_entity_poly.pdbx_seq_one_letter_code
_entity_poly.pdbx_strand_id
1 'polypeptide(L)'
;MRHDRIPYFPALDGIRGVGVLIVLFGHAGVSWAQGGFLFVSLFFTLSGFLITSLLLREREQRGRIDLKAFWSRRFRRLMPAALVGLGLVVVFGVFAADATQLQNLRGDVLSALAYVANWRFIFSGQAYEYLFADPSPVLHFWSLAIEEQFYLIFPLVVFAILGWRRGSRRAVFVVLALVAVASTVWMAHLAVGGADISRLYYGTDTRMAELAVGALLAVLIAGRFDIENDKVRTVVTWAGGVGFAFVIYLTATVRLAQPGLYRGGFLAFSILVALVILAAIQKDGPLRRTVDSRACRWVGLLSYGAYVYHWPIYLWLDPERTGLDGFWLLALRLSVTIGLAWISLRLIETPVRRGDALPKRKALVVAPTAFAVVAVSVIAVTVDPPQPAIVFDTSTAEPPDLSELPESTSSGLLPSEEADLVTEVTPDSPADVMAVLGGNAASLVPGLQRWAAETELIDVQVITDVPCGEVAAVEDAPNLSCRQWNGEFPGEMAASDPDVVVVMSEYEIAGAGAGVVEGESAAPPSSFADQLATVAGGSPVIVIDHPATAGSSAAALGLTSAQSIDLRDQYFWRDDLVASDAEGSRFTAEGAYEVVSWLAPQLTALAGGAEAPPLPIRLLVVGDSFSHSVGRGLVEWGLESGLAFAVNAAIPGCGIARGGEVMLADGPVAVDPACGGWADAWAELISDFQPHVVVVTSGGWDLGRRRQPGWDDFKSMGDPVFDEWLMGEYGEAIDVLAAQGATVVWMTPPCSEEGMAHNPLSGTDGTNNEAIRQLGDMVIDEVAPTRAGVMTVIDTNAELCPGGSYLPDYRDVVDARPDGVHFSDVGSYEFATWLGPQLLTAAGG
;
A
#
# COMPACT_ATOMS: atom_id res chain seq x y z
N MET A 1 -9.90 13.70 -54.30
CA MET A 1 -11.12 13.10 -53.70
C MET A 1 -11.24 13.57 -52.26
N ARG A 2 -12.18 14.49 -51.98
CA ARG A 2 -12.43 15.03 -50.64
C ARG A 2 -13.08 13.93 -49.80
N HIS A 3 -12.40 13.54 -48.72
CA HIS A 3 -12.89 12.54 -47.79
C HIS A 3 -13.88 13.21 -46.84
N ASP A 4 -15.15 12.84 -46.89
CA ASP A 4 -16.13 13.26 -45.89
C ASP A 4 -15.78 12.60 -44.55
N ARG A 5 -14.94 13.31 -43.78
CA ARG A 5 -14.60 13.02 -42.38
C ARG A 5 -15.88 12.92 -41.55
N ILE A 6 -15.85 12.18 -40.43
CA ILE A 6 -16.91 12.24 -39.41
C ILE A 6 -17.26 13.71 -39.16
N PRO A 7 -18.56 14.11 -39.18
CA PRO A 7 -18.94 15.44 -38.77
C PRO A 7 -18.35 15.68 -37.39
N TYR A 8 -17.44 16.65 -37.33
CA TYR A 8 -16.84 17.03 -36.07
C TYR A 8 -17.96 17.56 -35.18
N PHE A 9 -18.18 16.94 -34.03
CA PHE A 9 -19.18 17.33 -33.04
C PHE A 9 -18.49 18.09 -31.92
N PRO A 10 -18.47 19.43 -31.96
CA PRO A 10 -17.69 20.21 -31.00
C PRO A 10 -18.22 20.05 -29.57
N ALA A 11 -19.52 19.77 -29.41
CA ALA A 11 -20.17 19.47 -28.14
C ALA A 11 -19.55 18.27 -27.40
N LEU A 12 -19.03 17.27 -28.12
CA LEU A 12 -18.37 16.12 -27.48
C LEU A 12 -17.02 16.50 -26.86
N ASP A 13 -16.29 17.45 -27.47
CA ASP A 13 -15.11 18.02 -26.82
C ASP A 13 -15.53 18.85 -25.60
N GLY A 14 -16.64 19.60 -25.69
CA GLY A 14 -17.24 20.27 -24.55
C GLY A 14 -17.49 19.37 -23.34
N ILE A 15 -18.14 18.23 -23.56
CA ILE A 15 -18.40 17.23 -22.51
C ILE A 15 -17.10 16.71 -21.90
N ARG A 16 -16.09 16.41 -22.73
CA ARG A 16 -14.75 16.02 -22.24
C ARG A 16 -14.10 17.11 -21.40
N GLY A 17 -14.25 18.37 -21.81
CA GLY A 17 -13.72 19.52 -21.10
C GLY A 17 -14.32 19.67 -19.70
N VAL A 18 -15.64 19.50 -19.57
CA VAL A 18 -16.29 19.46 -18.26
C VAL A 18 -15.81 18.25 -17.46
N GLY A 19 -15.75 17.07 -18.09
CA GLY A 19 -15.39 15.86 -17.39
C GLY A 19 -13.96 15.85 -16.85
N VAL A 20 -12.99 16.36 -17.61
CA VAL A 20 -11.61 16.42 -17.14
C VAL A 20 -11.47 17.42 -15.99
N LEU A 21 -12.18 18.54 -16.01
CA LEU A 21 -12.16 19.49 -14.90
C LEU A 21 -12.68 18.85 -13.61
N ILE A 22 -13.79 18.11 -13.70
CA ILE A 22 -14.35 17.41 -12.53
C ILE A 22 -13.37 16.37 -11.98
N VAL A 23 -12.69 15.61 -12.84
CA VAL A 23 -11.63 14.68 -12.41
C VAL A 23 -10.48 15.42 -11.72
N LEU A 24 -10.02 16.53 -12.31
CA LEU A 24 -8.96 17.37 -11.75
C LEU A 24 -9.34 18.01 -10.41
N PHE A 25 -10.60 18.38 -10.21
CA PHE A 25 -11.10 18.86 -8.91
C PHE A 25 -11.19 17.72 -7.89
N GLY A 26 -11.67 16.53 -8.30
CA GLY A 26 -11.72 15.36 -7.43
C GLY A 26 -10.34 14.95 -6.94
N HIS A 27 -9.35 14.89 -7.83
CA HIS A 27 -7.95 14.60 -7.50
C HIS A 27 -7.27 15.70 -6.68
N ALA A 28 -7.84 16.91 -6.62
CA ALA A 28 -7.33 17.98 -5.78
C ALA A 28 -7.96 18.00 -4.38
N GLY A 29 -8.76 16.99 -4.02
CA GLY A 29 -9.44 16.91 -2.72
C GLY A 29 -10.65 17.84 -2.56
N VAL A 30 -11.20 18.36 -3.66
CA VAL A 30 -12.34 19.29 -3.58
C VAL A 30 -13.62 18.54 -3.19
N SER A 31 -14.22 18.91 -2.06
CA SER A 31 -15.31 18.18 -1.40
C SER A 31 -16.56 17.92 -2.26
N TRP A 32 -16.94 18.86 -3.15
CA TRP A 32 -18.10 18.65 -4.05
C TRP A 32 -17.81 17.74 -5.24
N ALA A 33 -16.53 17.41 -5.49
CA ALA A 33 -16.07 16.65 -6.65
C ALA A 33 -15.64 15.21 -6.31
N GLN A 34 -16.04 14.70 -5.13
CA GLN A 34 -15.67 13.36 -4.66
C GLN A 34 -16.19 12.22 -5.57
N GLY A 35 -17.33 12.40 -6.25
CA GLY A 35 -17.82 11.51 -7.30
C GLY A 35 -17.12 11.70 -8.66
N GLY A 36 -16.03 12.45 -8.72
CA GLY A 36 -15.30 12.75 -9.95
C GLY A 36 -14.71 11.51 -10.63
N PHE A 37 -14.47 10.43 -9.88
CA PHE A 37 -14.03 9.14 -10.39
C PHE A 37 -15.04 8.52 -11.40
N LEU A 38 -16.33 8.88 -11.35
CA LEU A 38 -17.35 8.46 -12.32
C LEU A 38 -17.09 9.02 -13.71
N PHE A 39 -16.36 10.13 -13.83
CA PHE A 39 -16.08 10.72 -15.13
C PHE A 39 -15.11 9.88 -15.96
N VAL A 40 -14.36 8.96 -15.35
CA VAL A 40 -13.64 7.91 -16.07
C VAL A 40 -14.60 7.05 -16.88
N SER A 41 -15.74 6.65 -16.31
CA SER A 41 -16.82 5.93 -17.00
C SER A 41 -17.42 6.74 -18.15
N LEU A 42 -17.51 8.06 -17.98
CA LEU A 42 -17.93 8.96 -19.05
C LEU A 42 -16.93 8.95 -20.22
N PHE A 43 -15.63 8.97 -19.92
CA PHE A 43 -14.58 8.87 -20.94
C PHE A 43 -14.61 7.51 -21.64
N PHE A 44 -14.75 6.41 -20.91
CA PHE A 44 -14.91 5.07 -21.48
C PHE A 44 -16.12 4.98 -22.41
N THR A 45 -17.28 5.49 -21.99
CA THR A 45 -18.48 5.51 -22.84
C THR A 45 -18.28 6.36 -24.10
N LEU A 46 -17.66 7.54 -23.99
CA LEU A 46 -17.31 8.37 -25.14
C LEU A 46 -16.33 7.68 -26.10
N SER A 47 -15.34 6.98 -25.54
CA SER A 47 -14.30 6.26 -26.26
C SER A 47 -14.88 5.10 -27.07
N GLY A 48 -15.74 4.29 -26.45
CA GLY A 48 -16.52 3.25 -27.11
C GLY A 48 -17.37 3.80 -28.26
N PHE A 49 -18.08 4.91 -28.03
CA PHE A 49 -18.91 5.56 -29.05
C PHE A 49 -18.10 6.05 -30.26
N LEU A 50 -17.00 6.75 -30.02
CA LEU A 50 -16.21 7.39 -31.07
C LEU A 50 -15.41 6.39 -31.90
N ILE A 51 -14.76 5.41 -31.26
CA ILE A 51 -14.00 4.38 -31.96
C ILE A 51 -14.93 3.54 -32.83
N THR A 52 -16.07 3.12 -32.29
CA THR A 52 -17.03 2.32 -33.04
C THR A 52 -17.61 3.11 -34.21
N SER A 53 -17.96 4.38 -34.02
CA SER A 53 -18.43 5.26 -35.08
C SER A 53 -17.40 5.44 -36.21
N LEU A 54 -16.10 5.53 -35.85
CA LEU A 54 -15.00 5.59 -36.82
C LEU A 54 -14.88 4.31 -37.65
N LEU A 55 -14.91 3.14 -37.01
CA LEU A 55 -14.77 1.84 -37.68
C LEU A 55 -15.96 1.55 -38.59
N LEU A 56 -17.19 1.78 -38.11
CA LEU A 56 -18.40 1.54 -38.89
C LEU A 56 -18.47 2.45 -40.12
N ARG A 57 -18.15 3.74 -39.97
CA ARG A 57 -18.13 4.67 -41.09
C ARG A 57 -17.02 4.37 -42.08
N GLU A 58 -15.83 3.99 -41.60
CA GLU A 58 -14.74 3.59 -42.49
C GLU A 58 -15.13 2.38 -43.33
N ARG A 59 -15.79 1.38 -42.73
CA ARG A 59 -16.34 0.22 -43.44
C ARG A 59 -17.43 0.62 -44.44
N GLU A 60 -18.34 1.51 -44.08
CA GLU A 60 -19.38 2.03 -44.98
C GLU A 60 -18.78 2.74 -46.20
N GLN A 61 -17.80 3.61 -45.98
CA GLN A 61 -17.24 4.45 -47.03
C GLN A 61 -16.25 3.70 -47.93
N ARG A 62 -15.43 2.81 -47.37
CA ARG A 62 -14.33 2.15 -48.08
C ARG A 62 -14.57 0.67 -48.37
N GLY A 63 -15.67 0.11 -47.88
CA GLY A 63 -15.96 -1.33 -47.96
C GLY A 63 -15.03 -2.20 -47.11
N ARG A 64 -14.03 -1.63 -46.41
CA ARG A 64 -13.06 -2.31 -45.55
C ARG A 64 -12.58 -1.41 -44.42
N ILE A 65 -12.10 -2.02 -43.34
CA ILE A 65 -11.45 -1.31 -42.23
C ILE A 65 -9.94 -1.43 -42.41
N ASP A 66 -9.23 -0.29 -42.39
CA ASP A 66 -7.77 -0.25 -42.44
C ASP A 66 -7.20 -0.17 -41.02
N LEU A 67 -6.93 -1.34 -40.42
CA LEU A 67 -6.44 -1.47 -39.05
C LEU A 67 -5.10 -0.76 -38.84
N LYS A 68 -4.18 -0.88 -39.80
CA LYS A 68 -2.87 -0.23 -39.74
C LYS A 68 -3.02 1.29 -39.72
N ALA A 69 -3.87 1.84 -40.58
CA ALA A 69 -4.13 3.27 -40.61
C ALA A 69 -4.89 3.73 -39.36
N PHE A 70 -5.76 2.91 -38.80
CA PHE A 70 -6.46 3.17 -37.54
C PHE A 70 -5.48 3.30 -36.37
N TRP A 71 -4.68 2.27 -36.09
CA TRP A 71 -3.71 2.28 -34.98
C TRP A 71 -2.64 3.35 -35.17
N SER A 72 -2.16 3.57 -36.40
CA SER A 72 -1.20 4.65 -36.67
C SER A 72 -1.74 6.04 -36.35
N ARG A 73 -3.05 6.29 -36.56
CA ARG A 73 -3.69 7.57 -36.20
C ARG A 73 -3.85 7.70 -34.69
N ARG A 74 -4.17 6.59 -34.00
CA ARG A 74 -4.35 6.57 -32.54
C ARG A 74 -3.01 6.77 -31.82
N PHE A 75 -1.99 6.01 -32.22
CA PHE A 75 -0.64 6.13 -31.70
C PHE A 75 -0.10 7.57 -31.82
N ARG A 76 -0.22 8.19 -33.00
CA ARG A 76 0.20 9.60 -33.21
C ARG A 76 -0.63 10.63 -32.45
N ARG A 77 -1.79 10.24 -31.91
CA ARG A 77 -2.65 11.13 -31.12
C ARG A 77 -2.33 11.04 -29.63
N LEU A 78 -1.95 9.87 -29.12
CA LEU A 78 -1.87 9.63 -27.68
C LEU A 78 -0.44 9.49 -27.18
N MET A 79 0.37 8.70 -27.88
CA MET A 79 1.74 8.40 -27.48
C MET A 79 2.60 9.65 -27.20
N PRO A 80 2.52 10.76 -27.98
CA PRO A 80 3.38 11.92 -27.72
C PRO A 80 3.17 12.55 -26.35
N ALA A 81 1.92 12.76 -25.92
CA ALA A 81 1.66 13.36 -24.62
C ALA A 81 1.99 12.38 -23.49
N ALA A 82 1.65 11.09 -23.66
CA ALA A 82 1.96 10.03 -22.71
C ALA A 82 3.47 9.92 -22.44
N LEU A 83 4.32 9.90 -23.49
CA LEU A 83 5.77 9.84 -23.34
C LEU A 83 6.34 11.07 -22.63
N VAL A 84 5.81 12.27 -22.92
CA VAL A 84 6.19 13.50 -22.21
C VAL A 84 5.76 13.43 -20.74
N GLY A 85 4.57 12.88 -20.47
CA GLY A 85 4.04 12.75 -19.11
C GLY A 85 4.83 11.74 -18.28
N LEU A 86 5.18 10.60 -18.87
CA LEU A 86 6.05 9.62 -18.22
C LEU A 86 7.48 10.15 -18.08
N GLY A 87 7.96 10.96 -19.03
CA GLY A 87 9.20 11.72 -18.86
C GLY A 87 9.13 12.71 -17.67
N LEU A 88 8.00 13.41 -17.51
CA LEU A 88 7.76 14.27 -16.35
C LEU A 88 7.72 13.47 -15.04
N VAL A 89 7.17 12.24 -15.06
CA VAL A 89 7.21 11.32 -13.92
C VAL A 89 8.63 10.88 -13.61
N VAL A 90 9.46 10.60 -14.61
CA VAL A 90 10.88 10.28 -14.38
C VAL A 90 11.60 11.47 -13.77
N VAL A 91 11.33 12.69 -14.25
CA VAL A 91 11.85 13.94 -13.63
C VAL A 91 11.33 14.08 -12.20
N PHE A 92 10.06 13.81 -11.93
CA PHE A 92 9.50 13.79 -10.57
C PHE A 92 10.22 12.75 -9.69
N GLY A 93 10.46 11.54 -10.22
CA GLY A 93 11.26 10.50 -9.57
C GLY A 93 12.61 11.03 -9.07
N VAL A 94 13.32 11.77 -9.91
CA VAL A 94 14.64 12.31 -9.57
C VAL A 94 14.59 13.43 -8.52
N PHE A 95 13.57 14.29 -8.56
CA PHE A 95 13.59 15.56 -7.82
C PHE A 95 12.58 15.65 -6.67
N ALA A 96 11.60 14.74 -6.60
CA ALA A 96 10.43 14.91 -5.75
C ALA A 96 9.75 13.60 -5.29
N ALA A 97 10.12 12.43 -5.80
CA ALA A 97 9.57 11.18 -5.28
C ALA A 97 10.24 10.80 -3.96
N ASP A 98 9.45 10.31 -3.01
CA ASP A 98 9.98 9.63 -1.83
C ASP A 98 10.50 8.23 -2.20
N ALA A 99 11.13 7.57 -1.23
CA ALA A 99 11.72 6.26 -1.44
C ALA A 99 10.69 5.16 -1.75
N THR A 100 9.52 5.17 -1.12
CA THR A 100 8.47 4.16 -1.36
C THR A 100 7.92 4.29 -2.79
N GLN A 101 7.77 5.52 -3.26
CA GLN A 101 7.42 5.84 -4.63
C GLN A 101 8.53 5.40 -5.59
N LEU A 102 9.81 5.65 -5.27
CA LEU A 102 10.96 5.25 -6.10
C LEU A 102 11.11 3.74 -6.24
N GLN A 103 10.91 2.98 -5.15
CA GLN A 103 10.96 1.51 -5.16
C GLN A 103 9.93 0.91 -6.14
N ASN A 104 8.71 1.46 -6.18
CA ASN A 104 7.66 0.98 -7.07
C ASN A 104 7.71 1.61 -8.48
N LEU A 105 8.36 2.76 -8.63
CA LEU A 105 8.32 3.60 -9.83
C LEU A 105 8.68 2.84 -11.10
N ARG A 106 9.66 1.95 -11.04
CA ARG A 106 10.10 1.15 -12.20
C ARG A 106 8.96 0.29 -12.72
N GLY A 107 8.34 -0.51 -11.85
CA GLY A 107 7.24 -1.40 -12.23
C GLY A 107 6.05 -0.61 -12.75
N ASP A 108 5.77 0.52 -12.12
CA ASP A 108 4.62 1.37 -12.44
C ASP A 108 4.79 2.08 -13.79
N VAL A 109 5.93 2.71 -14.04
CA VAL A 109 6.20 3.39 -15.32
C VAL A 109 6.31 2.39 -16.48
N LEU A 110 6.97 1.24 -16.28
CA LEU A 110 7.08 0.23 -17.34
C LEU A 110 5.71 -0.38 -17.67
N SER A 111 4.87 -0.63 -16.66
CA SER A 111 3.51 -1.11 -16.88
C SER A 111 2.61 -0.03 -17.51
N ALA A 112 2.79 1.24 -17.18
CA ALA A 112 2.13 2.36 -17.83
C ALA A 112 2.55 2.51 -19.31
N LEU A 113 3.85 2.38 -19.62
CA LEU A 113 4.39 2.37 -20.99
C LEU A 113 3.81 1.22 -21.82
N ALA A 114 3.64 0.05 -21.20
CA ALA A 114 3.05 -1.13 -21.83
C ALA A 114 1.50 -1.11 -21.85
N TYR A 115 0.86 -0.08 -21.27
CA TYR A 115 -0.59 0.01 -21.10
C TYR A 115 -1.22 -1.18 -20.36
N VAL A 116 -0.53 -1.65 -19.31
CA VAL A 116 -1.00 -2.70 -18.38
C VAL A 116 -0.91 -2.26 -16.91
N ALA A 117 -0.75 -0.96 -16.64
CA ALA A 117 -0.66 -0.39 -15.29
C ALA A 117 -1.83 -0.80 -14.39
N ASN A 118 -3.05 -0.90 -14.96
CA ASN A 118 -4.22 -1.33 -14.21
C ASN A 118 -4.05 -2.73 -13.58
N TRP A 119 -3.34 -3.65 -14.25
CA TRP A 119 -3.06 -4.99 -13.71
C TRP A 119 -1.90 -4.98 -12.73
N ARG A 120 -0.87 -4.14 -12.96
CA ARG A 120 0.21 -3.94 -11.98
C ARG A 120 -0.35 -3.51 -10.63
N PHE A 121 -1.23 -2.51 -10.61
CA PHE A 121 -1.82 -2.02 -9.36
C PHE A 121 -2.72 -3.05 -8.68
N ILE A 122 -3.45 -3.87 -9.45
CA ILE A 122 -4.23 -5.00 -8.90
C ILE A 122 -3.32 -6.02 -8.20
N PHE A 123 -2.23 -6.43 -8.84
CA PHE A 123 -1.37 -7.49 -8.32
C PHE A 123 -0.41 -7.03 -7.23
N SER A 124 -0.12 -5.74 -7.15
CA SER A 124 0.73 -5.16 -6.11
C SER A 124 -0.05 -4.60 -4.92
N GLY A 125 -1.36 -4.84 -4.84
CA GLY A 125 -2.20 -4.36 -3.73
C GLY A 125 -2.31 -2.83 -3.60
N GLN A 126 -1.97 -2.06 -4.64
CA GLN A 126 -2.04 -0.60 -4.55
C GLN A 126 -3.49 -0.15 -4.65
N ALA A 127 -4.10 0.21 -3.51
CA ALA A 127 -5.50 0.57 -3.50
C ALA A 127 -5.75 1.95 -4.11
N TYR A 128 -6.82 2.09 -4.90
CA TYR A 128 -7.25 3.41 -5.38
C TYR A 128 -7.74 4.31 -4.24
N GLU A 129 -8.13 3.72 -3.12
CA GLU A 129 -8.63 4.43 -1.94
C GLU A 129 -7.54 5.26 -1.27
N TYR A 130 -6.27 4.86 -1.40
CA TYR A 130 -5.10 5.56 -0.89
C TYR A 130 -4.54 6.62 -1.86
N LEU A 131 -5.36 7.13 -2.78
CA LEU A 131 -4.97 8.17 -3.75
C LEU A 131 -4.45 9.46 -3.08
N PHE A 132 -4.63 9.62 -1.76
CA PHE A 132 -4.20 10.78 -0.97
C PHE A 132 -3.20 10.46 0.16
N ALA A 133 -2.75 9.20 0.29
CA ALA A 133 -1.69 8.82 1.23
C ALA A 133 -0.34 8.83 0.49
N ASP A 134 0.07 7.71 -0.13
CA ASP A 134 1.33 7.62 -0.91
C ASP A 134 1.12 7.05 -2.32
N PRO A 135 0.47 7.81 -3.21
CA PRO A 135 0.05 7.29 -4.51
C PRO A 135 1.21 7.22 -5.52
N SER A 136 1.25 6.13 -6.29
CA SER A 136 2.13 6.05 -7.46
C SER A 136 1.97 7.28 -8.39
N PRO A 137 3.06 7.89 -8.89
CA PRO A 137 2.98 9.08 -9.75
C PRO A 137 2.42 8.80 -11.15
N VAL A 138 2.14 7.53 -11.47
CA VAL A 138 1.41 7.12 -12.67
C VAL A 138 0.09 6.41 -12.35
N LEU A 139 -0.42 6.53 -11.12
CA LEU A 139 -1.63 5.83 -10.70
C LEU A 139 -2.78 6.03 -11.70
N HIS A 140 -3.03 7.27 -12.13
CA HIS A 140 -4.07 7.62 -13.10
C HIS A 140 -3.94 6.95 -14.49
N PHE A 141 -2.79 6.36 -14.84
CA PHE A 141 -2.63 5.61 -16.10
C PHE A 141 -3.42 4.30 -16.14
N TRP A 142 -3.94 3.80 -15.01
CA TRP A 142 -4.78 2.60 -14.99
C TRP A 142 -5.96 2.72 -15.97
N SER A 143 -6.60 3.88 -16.04
CA SER A 143 -7.76 4.08 -16.91
C SER A 143 -7.36 4.14 -18.39
N LEU A 144 -6.21 4.76 -18.68
CA LEU A 144 -5.63 4.81 -20.03
C LEU A 144 -5.25 3.42 -20.53
N ALA A 145 -4.73 2.56 -19.64
CA ALA A 145 -4.42 1.17 -19.95
C ALA A 145 -5.65 0.42 -20.44
N ILE A 146 -6.79 0.52 -19.73
CA ILE A 146 -8.07 -0.08 -20.14
C ILE A 146 -8.51 0.44 -21.52
N GLU A 147 -8.45 1.75 -21.75
CA GLU A 147 -8.82 2.33 -23.04
C GLU A 147 -7.94 1.82 -24.19
N GLU A 148 -6.62 1.77 -24.00
CA GLU A 148 -5.69 1.30 -25.04
C GLU A 148 -5.82 -0.19 -25.33
N GLN A 149 -6.06 -1.01 -24.30
CA GLN A 149 -6.40 -2.43 -24.48
C GLN A 149 -7.65 -2.58 -25.35
N PHE A 150 -8.68 -1.76 -25.11
CA PHE A 150 -9.86 -1.71 -25.97
C PHE A 150 -9.52 -1.24 -27.40
N TYR A 151 -8.69 -0.20 -27.58
CA TYR A 151 -8.31 0.29 -28.91
C TYR A 151 -7.43 -0.70 -29.69
N LEU A 152 -6.71 -1.58 -29.01
CA LEU A 152 -5.95 -2.64 -29.62
C LEU A 152 -6.87 -3.79 -30.08
N ILE A 153 -7.71 -4.29 -29.17
CA ILE A 153 -8.49 -5.53 -29.38
C ILE A 153 -9.79 -5.26 -30.16
N PHE A 154 -10.54 -4.22 -29.82
CA PHE A 154 -11.88 -4.00 -30.37
C PHE A 154 -11.92 -3.83 -31.91
N PRO A 155 -11.00 -3.08 -32.55
CA PRO A 155 -10.97 -3.01 -34.01
C PRO A 155 -10.77 -4.36 -34.68
N LEU A 156 -10.01 -5.28 -34.07
CA LEU A 156 -9.83 -6.65 -34.57
C LEU A 156 -11.15 -7.42 -34.51
N VAL A 157 -11.88 -7.31 -33.40
CA VAL A 157 -13.19 -7.93 -33.22
C VAL A 157 -14.18 -7.42 -34.28
N VAL A 158 -14.29 -6.10 -34.45
CA VAL A 158 -15.17 -5.51 -35.47
C VAL A 158 -14.73 -5.89 -36.89
N PHE A 159 -13.43 -5.89 -37.17
CA PHE A 159 -12.88 -6.32 -38.46
C PHE A 159 -13.21 -7.78 -38.76
N ALA A 160 -13.04 -8.68 -37.78
CA ALA A 160 -13.35 -10.10 -37.93
C ALA A 160 -14.85 -10.31 -38.17
N ILE A 161 -15.71 -9.70 -37.35
CA ILE A 161 -17.17 -9.82 -37.47
C ILE A 161 -17.64 -9.27 -38.81
N LEU A 162 -17.26 -8.04 -39.19
CA LEU A 162 -17.74 -7.40 -40.43
C LEU A 162 -17.00 -7.88 -41.68
N GLY A 163 -15.83 -8.51 -41.53
CA GLY A 163 -15.07 -9.16 -42.60
C GLY A 163 -15.59 -10.54 -42.96
N TRP A 164 -16.31 -11.21 -42.05
CA TRP A 164 -16.94 -12.50 -42.30
C TRP A 164 -18.14 -12.36 -43.27
N ARG A 165 -18.34 -13.32 -44.18
CA ARG A 165 -19.42 -13.29 -45.20
C ARG A 165 -20.83 -13.15 -44.62
N ARG A 166 -21.08 -13.63 -43.40
CA ARG A 166 -22.35 -13.49 -42.67
C ARG A 166 -22.32 -12.37 -41.61
N GLY A 167 -21.22 -11.63 -41.56
CA GLY A 167 -21.01 -10.50 -40.68
C GLY A 167 -22.05 -9.42 -40.87
N SER A 168 -22.58 -8.91 -39.77
CA SER A 168 -23.53 -7.79 -39.80
C SER A 168 -23.35 -6.88 -38.60
N ARG A 169 -23.86 -5.65 -38.69
CA ARG A 169 -23.91 -4.73 -37.54
C ARG A 169 -24.71 -5.31 -36.38
N ARG A 170 -25.71 -6.15 -36.67
CA ARG A 170 -26.47 -6.87 -35.65
C ARG A 170 -25.57 -7.83 -34.86
N ALA A 171 -24.65 -8.52 -35.52
CA ALA A 171 -23.69 -9.38 -34.83
C ALA A 171 -22.75 -8.57 -33.92
N VAL A 172 -22.25 -7.41 -34.38
CA VAL A 172 -21.45 -6.50 -33.54
C VAL A 172 -22.27 -6.02 -32.34
N PHE A 173 -23.54 -5.64 -32.54
CA PHE A 173 -24.45 -5.24 -31.46
C PHE A 173 -24.63 -6.36 -30.43
N VAL A 174 -24.91 -7.59 -30.87
CA VAL A 174 -25.11 -8.74 -29.96
C VAL A 174 -23.84 -9.03 -29.16
N VAL A 175 -22.67 -9.04 -29.80
CA VAL A 175 -21.39 -9.25 -29.09
C VAL A 175 -21.16 -8.17 -28.03
N LEU A 176 -21.37 -6.90 -28.38
CA LEU A 176 -21.22 -5.80 -27.43
C LEU A 176 -22.23 -5.88 -26.27
N ALA A 177 -23.48 -6.26 -26.55
CA ALA A 177 -24.50 -6.43 -25.52
C ALA A 177 -24.14 -7.57 -24.56
N LEU A 178 -23.66 -8.70 -25.09
CA LEU A 178 -23.16 -9.82 -24.28
C LEU A 178 -21.97 -9.41 -23.43
N VAL A 179 -21.00 -8.66 -24.00
CA VAL A 179 -19.85 -8.15 -23.24
C VAL A 179 -20.29 -7.21 -22.13
N ALA A 180 -21.24 -6.30 -22.39
CA ALA A 180 -21.75 -5.38 -21.37
C ALA A 180 -22.43 -6.11 -20.21
N VAL A 181 -23.28 -7.10 -20.51
CA VAL A 181 -23.95 -7.92 -19.50
C VAL A 181 -22.95 -8.78 -18.75
N ALA A 182 -22.07 -9.50 -19.45
CA ALA A 182 -21.08 -10.38 -18.83
C ALA A 182 -20.12 -9.62 -17.92
N SER A 183 -19.61 -8.47 -18.36
CA SER A 183 -18.73 -7.60 -17.57
C SER A 183 -19.42 -7.08 -16.30
N THR A 184 -20.69 -6.66 -16.41
CA THR A 184 -21.48 -6.18 -15.26
C THR A 184 -21.80 -7.30 -14.28
N VAL A 185 -22.22 -8.46 -14.78
CA VAL A 185 -22.52 -9.64 -13.94
C VAL A 185 -21.25 -10.13 -13.25
N TRP A 186 -20.12 -10.13 -13.96
CA TRP A 186 -18.83 -10.53 -13.42
C TRP A 186 -18.37 -9.58 -12.31
N MET A 187 -18.46 -8.26 -12.52
CA MET A 187 -18.19 -7.28 -11.47
C MET A 187 -19.10 -7.49 -10.25
N ALA A 188 -20.40 -7.66 -10.46
CA ALA A 188 -21.35 -7.89 -9.37
C ALA A 188 -21.06 -9.20 -8.61
N HIS A 189 -20.65 -10.24 -9.32
CA HIS A 189 -20.26 -11.52 -8.72
C HIS A 189 -19.01 -11.36 -7.84
N LEU A 190 -17.96 -10.71 -8.35
CA LEU A 190 -16.74 -10.44 -7.57
C LEU A 190 -17.04 -9.55 -6.35
N ALA A 191 -17.88 -8.54 -6.52
CA ALA A 191 -18.28 -7.65 -5.42
C ALA A 191 -19.08 -8.37 -4.33
N VAL A 192 -19.96 -9.32 -4.70
CA VAL A 192 -20.67 -10.17 -3.73
C VAL A 192 -19.73 -11.19 -3.09
N GLY A 193 -18.67 -11.60 -3.80
CA GLY A 193 -17.64 -12.51 -3.29
C GLY A 193 -16.56 -11.85 -2.43
N GLY A 194 -16.72 -10.57 -2.04
CA GLY A 194 -15.77 -9.88 -1.15
C GLY A 194 -14.48 -9.42 -1.83
N ALA A 195 -14.44 -9.32 -3.16
CA ALA A 195 -13.26 -8.78 -3.83
C ALA A 195 -13.02 -7.31 -3.48
N ASP A 196 -11.75 -6.96 -3.23
CA ASP A 196 -11.29 -5.59 -2.97
C ASP A 196 -11.78 -4.59 -4.04
N ILE A 197 -12.12 -3.37 -3.62
CA ILE A 197 -12.65 -2.30 -4.47
C ILE A 197 -11.71 -1.95 -5.62
N SER A 198 -10.40 -1.94 -5.40
CA SER A 198 -9.37 -1.68 -6.41
C SER A 198 -9.34 -2.76 -7.48
N ARG A 199 -9.54 -4.03 -7.12
CA ARG A 199 -9.72 -5.12 -8.10
C ARG A 199 -10.95 -4.90 -8.97
N LEU A 200 -12.06 -4.46 -8.38
CA LEU A 200 -13.29 -4.17 -9.09
C LEU A 200 -13.16 -2.92 -9.98
N TYR A 201 -12.44 -1.90 -9.50
CA TYR A 201 -12.36 -0.59 -10.12
C TYR A 201 -11.32 -0.54 -11.26
N TYR A 202 -10.17 -1.22 -11.12
CA TYR A 202 -9.09 -1.29 -12.13
C TYR A 202 -9.25 -2.43 -13.14
N GLY A 203 -10.15 -3.38 -12.88
CA GLY A 203 -10.36 -4.54 -13.74
C GLY A 203 -10.82 -4.15 -15.14
N THR A 204 -10.06 -4.53 -16.17
CA THR A 204 -10.52 -4.36 -17.56
C THR A 204 -11.77 -5.21 -17.82
N ASP A 205 -11.82 -6.39 -17.21
CA ASP A 205 -12.93 -7.34 -17.28
C ASP A 205 -14.20 -6.82 -16.59
N THR A 206 -14.07 -6.10 -15.48
CA THR A 206 -15.19 -5.52 -14.73
C THR A 206 -15.68 -4.20 -15.34
N ARG A 207 -14.80 -3.41 -15.96
CA ARG A 207 -15.12 -2.07 -16.52
C ARG A 207 -15.47 -2.06 -18.02
N MET A 208 -15.32 -3.17 -18.73
CA MET A 208 -15.59 -3.25 -20.17
C MET A 208 -17.02 -2.87 -20.57
N ALA A 209 -17.99 -3.02 -19.65
CA ALA A 209 -19.39 -2.67 -19.90
C ALA A 209 -19.59 -1.21 -20.36
N GLU A 210 -18.79 -0.29 -19.83
CA GLU A 210 -18.92 1.16 -20.06
C GLU A 210 -18.50 1.51 -21.50
N LEU A 211 -17.36 0.96 -21.94
CA LEU A 211 -16.89 1.00 -23.33
C LEU A 211 -17.90 0.35 -24.28
N ALA A 212 -18.46 -0.80 -23.88
CA ALA A 212 -19.43 -1.53 -24.68
C ALA A 212 -20.74 -0.75 -24.87
N VAL A 213 -21.25 -0.07 -23.84
CA VAL A 213 -22.44 0.81 -23.92
C VAL A 213 -22.23 1.94 -24.92
N GLY A 214 -21.08 2.60 -24.88
CA GLY A 214 -20.71 3.60 -25.88
C GLY A 214 -20.70 3.04 -27.30
N ALA A 215 -20.10 1.87 -27.48
CA ALA A 215 -20.05 1.18 -28.75
C ALA A 215 -21.45 0.75 -29.26
N LEU A 216 -22.33 0.28 -28.37
CA LEU A 216 -23.72 -0.04 -28.67
C LEU A 216 -24.47 1.18 -29.20
N LEU A 217 -24.31 2.34 -28.56
CA LEU A 217 -24.91 3.59 -29.04
C LEU A 217 -24.46 3.92 -30.47
N ALA A 218 -23.17 3.76 -30.78
CA ALA A 218 -22.66 4.00 -32.12
C ALA A 218 -23.26 3.05 -33.16
N VAL A 219 -23.42 1.77 -32.81
CA VAL A 219 -24.06 0.77 -33.69
C VAL A 219 -25.55 1.09 -33.90
N LEU A 220 -26.26 1.52 -32.85
CA LEU A 220 -27.68 1.88 -32.92
C LEU A 220 -27.93 3.09 -33.82
N ILE A 221 -27.09 4.13 -33.68
CA ILE A 221 -27.19 5.33 -34.50
C ILE A 221 -26.77 5.03 -35.94
N ALA A 222 -25.81 4.11 -36.16
CA ALA A 222 -25.43 3.62 -37.48
C ALA A 222 -25.09 4.73 -38.50
N GLY A 223 -24.50 5.83 -38.04
CA GLY A 223 -24.17 7.00 -38.88
C GLY A 223 -25.30 8.02 -39.07
N ARG A 224 -26.50 7.77 -38.54
CA ARG A 224 -27.66 8.69 -38.55
C ARG A 224 -27.68 9.59 -37.31
N PHE A 225 -26.71 10.48 -37.23
CA PHE A 225 -26.45 11.28 -36.02
C PHE A 225 -27.57 12.27 -35.62
N ASP A 226 -28.47 12.61 -36.55
CA ASP A 226 -29.57 13.54 -36.33
C ASP A 226 -30.91 12.81 -36.33
N ILE A 227 -31.74 13.07 -35.31
CA ILE A 227 -33.08 12.50 -35.18
C ILE A 227 -34.05 13.32 -36.03
N GLU A 228 -34.59 12.67 -37.07
CA GLU A 228 -35.52 13.29 -38.04
C GLU A 228 -36.86 13.67 -37.40
N ASN A 229 -37.35 12.90 -36.42
CA ASN A 229 -38.61 13.16 -35.76
C ASN A 229 -38.45 14.22 -34.65
N ASP A 230 -39.02 15.40 -34.87
CA ASP A 230 -38.91 16.55 -33.95
C ASP A 230 -39.40 16.27 -32.52
N LYS A 231 -40.45 15.46 -32.35
CA LYS A 231 -40.95 15.09 -31.00
C LYS A 231 -39.94 14.21 -30.28
N VAL A 232 -39.43 13.19 -30.97
CA VAL A 232 -38.41 12.29 -30.41
C VAL A 232 -37.12 13.06 -30.12
N ARG A 233 -36.70 13.94 -31.03
CA ARG A 233 -35.53 14.81 -30.84
C ARG A 233 -35.71 15.67 -29.60
N THR A 234 -36.88 16.29 -29.42
CA THR A 234 -37.19 17.12 -28.25
C THR A 234 -37.09 16.30 -26.96
N VAL A 235 -37.72 15.12 -26.90
CA VAL A 235 -37.64 14.23 -25.73
C VAL A 235 -36.19 13.85 -25.41
N VAL A 236 -35.42 13.44 -26.42
CA VAL A 236 -34.00 13.08 -26.26
C VAL A 236 -33.18 14.27 -25.76
N THR A 237 -33.39 15.47 -26.31
CA THR A 237 -32.63 16.66 -25.87
C THR A 237 -32.92 17.06 -24.43
N TRP A 238 -34.18 16.96 -23.97
CA TRP A 238 -34.54 17.22 -22.57
C TRP A 238 -34.05 16.11 -21.64
N ALA A 239 -34.25 14.84 -22.01
CA ALA A 239 -33.79 13.70 -21.24
C ALA A 239 -32.26 13.73 -21.06
N GLY A 240 -31.50 14.07 -22.10
CA GLY A 240 -30.05 14.25 -21.99
C GLY A 240 -29.64 15.49 -21.19
N GLY A 241 -30.43 16.57 -21.23
CA GLY A 241 -30.19 17.75 -20.38
C GLY A 241 -30.40 17.44 -18.89
N VAL A 242 -31.50 16.79 -18.54
CA VAL A 242 -31.77 16.28 -17.18
C VAL A 242 -30.72 15.25 -16.79
N GLY A 243 -30.37 14.34 -17.70
CA GLY A 243 -29.34 13.34 -17.46
C GLY A 243 -27.97 13.95 -17.22
N PHE A 244 -27.61 15.02 -17.93
CA PHE A 244 -26.36 15.76 -17.68
C PHE A 244 -26.38 16.45 -16.32
N ALA A 245 -27.48 17.11 -15.96
CA ALA A 245 -27.64 17.69 -14.62
C ALA A 245 -27.55 16.61 -13.52
N PHE A 246 -28.12 15.42 -13.77
CA PHE A 246 -28.03 14.29 -12.86
C PHE A 246 -26.59 13.76 -12.76
N VAL A 247 -25.85 13.63 -13.87
CA VAL A 247 -24.42 13.30 -13.84
C VAL A 247 -23.62 14.30 -13.00
N ILE A 248 -23.92 15.61 -13.11
CA ILE A 248 -23.30 16.64 -12.26
C ILE A 248 -23.72 16.48 -10.80
N TYR A 249 -24.98 16.16 -10.51
CA TYR A 249 -25.42 15.88 -9.14
C TYR A 249 -24.69 14.69 -8.51
N LEU A 250 -24.46 13.62 -9.28
CA LEU A 250 -23.75 12.43 -8.81
C LEU A 250 -22.30 12.72 -8.40
N THR A 251 -21.68 13.83 -8.88
CA THR A 251 -20.33 14.20 -8.44
C THR A 251 -20.26 14.60 -6.98
N ALA A 252 -21.33 15.19 -6.47
CA ALA A 252 -21.38 15.63 -5.08
C ALA A 252 -21.79 14.51 -4.14
N THR A 253 -22.56 13.53 -4.62
CA THR A 253 -23.31 12.59 -3.75
C THR A 253 -22.82 11.14 -3.81
N VAL A 254 -22.20 10.71 -4.91
CA VAL A 254 -21.72 9.33 -5.03
C VAL A 254 -20.31 9.23 -4.47
N ARG A 255 -20.07 8.16 -3.70
CA ARG A 255 -18.76 7.78 -3.16
C ARG A 255 -18.30 6.47 -3.77
N LEU A 256 -16.98 6.27 -3.82
CA LEU A 256 -16.37 5.10 -4.45
C LEU A 256 -16.76 3.78 -3.75
N ALA A 257 -16.85 3.80 -2.42
CA ALA A 257 -17.14 2.61 -1.61
C ALA A 257 -18.60 2.11 -1.69
N GLN A 258 -19.51 2.84 -2.37
CA GLN A 258 -20.93 2.48 -2.40
C GLN A 258 -21.16 1.11 -3.08
N PRO A 259 -21.71 0.09 -2.38
CA PRO A 259 -21.86 -1.25 -2.94
C PRO A 259 -22.74 -1.30 -4.20
N GLY A 260 -23.74 -0.42 -4.28
CA GLY A 260 -24.64 -0.33 -5.44
C GLY A 260 -23.92 0.02 -6.75
N LEU A 261 -22.76 0.66 -6.67
CA LEU A 261 -21.95 1.03 -7.81
C LEU A 261 -21.43 -0.21 -8.57
N TYR A 262 -20.95 -1.20 -7.82
CA TYR A 262 -20.37 -2.45 -8.33
C TYR A 262 -21.41 -3.51 -8.68
N ARG A 263 -22.67 -3.32 -8.25
CA ARG A 263 -23.82 -4.19 -8.57
C ARG A 263 -24.65 -3.70 -9.77
N GLY A 264 -24.04 -2.89 -10.64
CA GLY A 264 -24.67 -2.38 -11.86
C GLY A 264 -24.76 -0.85 -11.95
N GLY A 265 -24.35 -0.12 -10.92
CA GLY A 265 -24.32 1.35 -10.94
C GLY A 265 -23.44 1.92 -12.07
N PHE A 266 -22.27 1.35 -12.33
CA PHE A 266 -21.42 1.75 -13.47
C PHE A 266 -22.09 1.54 -14.84
N LEU A 267 -22.84 0.44 -15.00
CA LEU A 267 -23.63 0.18 -16.21
C LEU A 267 -24.73 1.25 -16.36
N ALA A 268 -25.47 1.52 -15.28
CA ALA A 268 -26.53 2.52 -15.26
C ALA A 268 -25.98 3.93 -15.58
N PHE A 269 -24.85 4.30 -14.98
CA PHE A 269 -24.15 5.55 -15.26
C PHE A 269 -23.72 5.64 -16.73
N SER A 270 -23.17 4.56 -17.30
CA SER A 270 -22.75 4.54 -18.70
C SER A 270 -23.93 4.67 -19.67
N ILE A 271 -25.09 4.10 -19.34
CA ILE A 271 -26.33 4.29 -20.12
C ILE A 271 -26.80 5.75 -20.05
N LEU A 272 -26.72 6.36 -18.86
CA LEU A 272 -27.02 7.78 -18.68
C LEU A 272 -26.07 8.66 -19.51
N VAL A 273 -24.77 8.37 -19.51
CA VAL A 273 -23.80 9.06 -20.36
C VAL A 273 -24.11 8.85 -21.84
N ALA A 274 -24.51 7.65 -22.26
CA ALA A 274 -24.92 7.41 -23.65
C ALA A 274 -26.11 8.29 -24.06
N LEU A 275 -27.08 8.54 -23.16
CA LEU A 275 -28.18 9.49 -23.39
C LEU A 275 -27.67 10.94 -23.50
N VAL A 276 -26.72 11.34 -22.65
CA VAL A 276 -26.07 12.66 -22.71
C VAL A 276 -25.34 12.85 -24.04
N ILE A 277 -24.59 11.84 -24.49
CA ILE A 277 -23.90 11.85 -25.80
C ILE A 277 -24.92 11.99 -26.93
N LEU A 278 -25.98 11.17 -26.91
CA LEU A 278 -27.03 11.19 -27.93
C LEU A 278 -27.70 12.57 -28.02
N ALA A 279 -27.99 13.21 -26.89
CA ALA A 279 -28.57 14.55 -26.84
C ALA A 279 -27.59 15.64 -27.32
N ALA A 280 -26.31 15.53 -26.99
CA ALA A 280 -25.28 16.51 -27.35
C ALA A 280 -24.96 16.56 -28.85
N ILE A 281 -25.18 15.45 -29.58
CA ILE A 281 -24.99 15.41 -31.04
C ILE A 281 -26.22 15.90 -31.84
N GLN A 282 -27.40 16.02 -31.21
CA GLN A 282 -28.61 16.51 -31.88
C GLN A 282 -28.49 18.00 -32.25
N LYS A 283 -29.21 18.43 -33.29
CA LYS A 283 -29.30 19.85 -33.65
C LYS A 283 -30.11 20.64 -32.60
N ASP A 284 -29.65 21.86 -32.31
CA ASP A 284 -30.39 22.90 -31.58
C ASP A 284 -30.92 22.56 -30.15
N GLY A 285 -30.20 21.73 -29.39
CA GLY A 285 -30.54 21.41 -27.99
C GLY A 285 -29.89 22.34 -26.94
N PRO A 286 -30.53 22.55 -25.76
CA PRO A 286 -29.97 23.38 -24.68
C PRO A 286 -28.63 22.83 -24.16
N LEU A 287 -28.54 21.52 -23.90
CA LEU A 287 -27.30 20.86 -23.48
C LEU A 287 -26.17 21.15 -24.47
N ARG A 288 -26.42 20.93 -25.77
CA ARG A 288 -25.45 21.19 -26.84
C ARG A 288 -24.94 22.62 -26.79
N ARG A 289 -25.82 23.62 -26.65
CA ARG A 289 -25.41 25.04 -26.58
C ARG A 289 -24.49 25.32 -25.39
N THR A 290 -24.77 24.70 -24.24
CA THR A 290 -23.95 24.85 -23.03
C THR A 290 -22.56 24.23 -23.22
N VAL A 291 -22.47 22.99 -23.69
CA VAL A 291 -21.18 22.30 -23.82
C VAL A 291 -20.39 22.71 -25.08
N ASP A 292 -21.05 23.19 -26.14
CA ASP A 292 -20.41 23.75 -27.36
C ASP A 292 -19.86 25.18 -27.12
N SER A 293 -19.84 25.67 -25.87
CA SER A 293 -19.20 26.93 -25.53
C SER A 293 -17.72 26.92 -25.92
N ARG A 294 -17.17 28.08 -26.27
CA ARG A 294 -15.75 28.19 -26.67
C ARG A 294 -14.81 27.70 -25.55
N ALA A 295 -15.16 27.99 -24.29
CA ALA A 295 -14.37 27.59 -23.13
C ALA A 295 -14.38 26.07 -22.93
N CYS A 296 -15.56 25.44 -22.85
CA CYS A 296 -15.67 23.99 -22.64
C CYS A 296 -14.96 23.21 -23.76
N ARG A 297 -15.11 23.64 -25.01
CA ARG A 297 -14.40 23.01 -26.13
C ARG A 297 -12.90 23.18 -26.08
N TRP A 298 -12.44 24.37 -25.69
CA TRP A 298 -11.01 24.64 -25.59
C TRP A 298 -10.36 23.73 -24.54
N VAL A 299 -10.97 23.60 -23.37
CA VAL A 299 -10.54 22.64 -22.34
C VAL A 299 -10.67 21.21 -22.85
N GLY A 300 -11.74 20.89 -23.56
CA GLY A 300 -11.96 19.59 -24.20
C GLY A 300 -10.88 19.18 -25.19
N LEU A 301 -10.29 20.13 -25.92
CA LEU A 301 -9.16 19.88 -26.80
C LEU A 301 -7.87 19.57 -26.03
N LEU A 302 -7.75 20.09 -24.82
CA LEU A 302 -6.63 19.87 -23.90
C LEU A 302 -6.82 18.64 -23.02
N SER A 303 -8.02 18.06 -22.96
CA SER A 303 -8.41 17.11 -21.91
C SER A 303 -7.47 15.92 -21.78
N TYR A 304 -6.94 15.42 -22.89
CA TYR A 304 -6.02 14.29 -22.87
C TYR A 304 -4.67 14.67 -22.24
N GLY A 305 -4.03 15.75 -22.72
CA GLY A 305 -2.78 16.23 -22.13
C GLY A 305 -2.96 16.66 -20.67
N ALA A 306 -4.05 17.35 -20.35
CA ALA A 306 -4.37 17.76 -18.99
C ALA A 306 -4.48 16.54 -18.05
N TYR A 307 -5.18 15.47 -18.47
CA TYR A 307 -5.27 14.24 -17.69
C TYR A 307 -3.94 13.50 -17.57
N VAL A 308 -3.07 13.54 -18.58
CA VAL A 308 -1.76 12.89 -18.49
C VAL A 308 -0.85 13.63 -17.51
N TYR A 309 -0.88 14.96 -17.51
CA TYR A 309 0.06 15.78 -16.75
C TYR A 309 -0.39 16.13 -15.33
N HIS A 310 -1.71 16.17 -15.05
CA HIS A 310 -2.18 16.72 -13.76
C HIS A 310 -1.64 15.97 -12.56
N TRP A 311 -1.58 14.64 -12.62
CA TRP A 311 -1.25 13.84 -11.44
C TRP A 311 0.17 14.07 -10.90
N PRO A 312 1.24 13.88 -11.69
CA PRO A 312 2.59 14.21 -11.21
C PRO A 312 2.75 15.69 -10.85
N ILE A 313 2.00 16.60 -11.49
CA ILE A 313 2.00 18.02 -11.12
C ILE A 313 1.37 18.23 -9.74
N TYR A 314 0.31 17.48 -9.40
CA TYR A 314 -0.36 17.60 -8.11
C TYR A 314 0.50 17.04 -6.98
N LEU A 315 1.21 15.94 -7.24
CA LEU A 315 2.18 15.36 -6.30
C LEU A 315 3.41 16.25 -6.11
N TRP A 316 3.87 16.93 -7.16
CA TRP A 316 4.98 17.89 -7.04
C TRP A 316 4.55 19.16 -6.31
N LEU A 317 3.37 19.69 -6.65
CA LEU A 317 2.85 20.92 -6.05
C LEU A 317 2.03 20.56 -4.82
N ASP A 318 2.69 20.16 -3.75
CA ASP A 318 2.11 19.91 -2.43
C ASP A 318 2.21 21.14 -1.50
N PRO A 319 1.47 21.16 -0.38
CA PRO A 319 1.52 22.27 0.58
C PRO A 319 2.90 22.52 1.17
N GLU A 320 3.69 21.48 1.44
CA GLU A 320 5.01 21.58 2.08
C GLU A 320 6.02 22.29 1.16
N ARG A 321 6.04 21.92 -0.13
CA ARG A 321 6.94 22.51 -1.13
C ARG A 321 6.55 23.90 -1.58
N THR A 322 5.25 24.19 -1.59
CA THR A 322 4.74 25.45 -2.15
C THR A 322 4.40 26.50 -1.09
N GLY A 323 4.16 26.10 0.16
CA GLY A 323 3.61 26.96 1.21
C GLY A 323 2.20 27.49 0.89
N LEU A 324 1.51 26.86 -0.07
CA LEU A 324 0.16 27.23 -0.51
C LEU A 324 -0.82 26.13 -0.16
N ASP A 325 -2.03 26.53 0.22
CA ASP A 325 -3.12 25.63 0.54
C ASP A 325 -4.43 26.03 -0.18
N GLY A 326 -5.45 25.19 0.00
CA GLY A 326 -6.82 25.45 -0.45
C GLY A 326 -6.93 25.97 -1.90
N PHE A 327 -7.51 27.17 -2.03
CA PHE A 327 -7.78 27.77 -3.33
C PHE A 327 -6.52 28.11 -4.12
N TRP A 328 -5.47 28.62 -3.46
CA TRP A 328 -4.27 29.08 -4.16
C TRP A 328 -3.46 27.92 -4.70
N LEU A 329 -3.34 26.84 -3.92
CA LEU A 329 -2.71 25.60 -4.38
C LEU A 329 -3.47 25.01 -5.57
N LEU A 330 -4.80 24.94 -5.49
CA LEU A 330 -5.65 24.49 -6.58
C LEU A 330 -5.48 25.34 -7.84
N ALA A 331 -5.46 26.66 -7.70
CA ALA A 331 -5.28 27.58 -8.82
C ALA A 331 -3.92 27.39 -9.49
N LEU A 332 -2.85 27.19 -8.71
CA LEU A 332 -1.51 26.90 -9.22
C LEU A 332 -1.48 25.56 -9.97
N ARG A 333 -1.93 24.48 -9.32
CA ARG A 333 -2.04 23.12 -9.88
C ARG A 333 -2.77 23.11 -11.22
N LEU A 334 -3.93 23.76 -11.30
CA LEU A 334 -4.71 23.86 -12.53
C LEU A 334 -4.00 24.70 -13.61
N SER A 335 -3.40 25.83 -13.22
CA SER A 335 -2.71 26.72 -14.16
C SER A 335 -1.50 26.04 -14.81
N VAL A 336 -0.68 25.35 -14.02
CA VAL A 336 0.48 24.59 -14.51
C VAL A 336 0.03 23.43 -15.40
N THR A 337 -0.97 22.66 -14.96
CA THR A 337 -1.53 21.55 -15.74
C THR A 337 -2.07 22.00 -17.09
N ILE A 338 -2.92 23.03 -17.12
CA ILE A 338 -3.53 23.55 -18.35
C ILE A 338 -2.46 24.21 -19.24
N GLY A 339 -1.50 24.92 -18.64
CA GLY A 339 -0.38 25.53 -19.35
C GLY A 339 0.48 24.50 -20.07
N LEU A 340 0.93 23.46 -19.36
CA LEU A 340 1.72 22.36 -19.93
C LEU A 340 0.94 21.57 -20.98
N ALA A 341 -0.33 21.25 -20.72
CA ALA A 341 -1.20 20.62 -21.69
C ALA A 341 -1.34 21.46 -22.98
N TRP A 342 -1.45 22.79 -22.85
CA TRP A 342 -1.56 23.68 -24.00
C TRP A 342 -0.25 23.78 -24.79
N ILE A 343 0.89 23.88 -24.11
CA ILE A 343 2.22 23.89 -24.73
C ILE A 343 2.44 22.56 -25.48
N SER A 344 2.20 21.43 -24.81
CA SER A 344 2.34 20.09 -25.41
C SER A 344 1.43 19.92 -26.62
N LEU A 345 0.17 20.33 -26.52
CA LEU A 345 -0.78 20.25 -27.63
C LEU A 345 -0.27 21.00 -28.87
N ARG A 346 0.32 22.18 -28.67
CA ARG A 346 0.78 23.08 -29.75
C ARG A 346 2.10 22.64 -30.35
N LEU A 347 3.08 22.30 -29.51
CA LEU A 347 4.46 22.08 -29.92
C LEU A 347 4.78 20.61 -30.22
N ILE A 348 4.06 19.67 -29.60
CA ILE A 348 4.38 18.24 -29.67
C ILE A 348 3.24 17.47 -30.34
N GLU A 349 2.04 17.50 -29.75
CA GLU A 349 0.93 16.65 -30.21
C GLU A 349 0.43 17.04 -31.61
N THR A 350 0.17 18.34 -31.85
CA THR A 350 -0.36 18.80 -33.15
C THR A 350 0.60 18.54 -34.31
N PRO A 351 1.91 18.84 -34.21
CA PRO A 351 2.88 18.52 -35.26
C PRO A 351 2.98 17.02 -35.56
N VAL A 352 3.02 16.17 -34.53
CA VAL A 352 3.08 14.71 -34.71
C VAL A 352 1.77 14.18 -35.32
N ARG A 353 0.63 14.69 -34.87
CA ARG A 353 -0.70 14.31 -35.37
C ARG A 353 -0.89 14.67 -36.84
N ARG A 354 -0.43 15.84 -37.28
CA ARG A 354 -0.51 16.28 -38.68
C ARG A 354 0.51 15.58 -39.58
N GLY A 355 1.58 15.04 -38.99
CA GLY A 355 2.70 14.45 -39.73
C GLY A 355 3.70 15.50 -40.22
N ASP A 356 3.63 16.71 -39.66
CA ASP A 356 4.49 17.85 -40.01
C ASP A 356 5.80 17.84 -39.21
N ALA A 357 5.85 17.11 -38.08
CA ALA A 357 6.99 17.10 -37.16
C ALA A 357 8.26 16.46 -37.75
N LEU A 358 8.14 15.34 -38.47
CA LEU A 358 9.29 14.58 -38.97
C LEU A 358 8.96 13.83 -40.28
N PRO A 359 9.91 13.74 -41.24
CA PRO A 359 9.80 12.82 -42.37
C PRO A 359 9.57 11.38 -41.88
N LYS A 360 8.72 10.60 -42.58
CA LYS A 360 8.32 9.22 -42.18
C LYS A 360 9.48 8.31 -41.77
N ARG A 361 10.65 8.44 -42.41
CA ARG A 361 11.85 7.65 -42.09
C ARG A 361 12.46 7.99 -40.72
N LYS A 362 12.40 9.26 -40.29
CA LYS A 362 12.89 9.70 -38.98
C LYS A 362 11.87 9.39 -37.88
N ALA A 363 10.57 9.49 -38.16
CA ALA A 363 9.52 9.11 -37.22
C ALA A 363 9.57 7.62 -36.79
N LEU A 364 10.06 6.74 -37.68
CA LEU A 364 10.29 5.32 -37.38
C LEU A 364 11.41 5.07 -36.35
N VAL A 365 12.31 6.03 -36.15
CA VAL A 365 13.41 5.95 -35.17
C VAL A 365 13.04 6.70 -33.90
N VAL A 366 12.48 7.91 -34.04
CA VAL A 366 12.23 8.80 -32.89
C VAL A 366 11.25 8.22 -31.87
N ALA A 367 10.19 7.53 -32.30
CA ALA A 367 9.23 6.97 -31.35
C ALA A 367 9.81 5.80 -30.52
N PRO A 368 10.48 4.79 -31.12
CA PRO A 368 11.21 3.77 -30.35
C PRO A 368 12.31 4.36 -29.47
N THR A 369 13.05 5.37 -29.96
CA THR A 369 14.08 6.04 -29.16
C THR A 369 13.47 6.75 -27.95
N ALA A 370 12.38 7.49 -28.10
CA ALA A 370 11.72 8.15 -26.97
C ALA A 370 11.19 7.13 -25.94
N PHE A 371 10.66 6.00 -26.40
CA PHE A 371 10.24 4.90 -25.52
C PHE A 371 11.43 4.30 -24.77
N ALA A 372 12.52 3.99 -25.49
CA ALA A 372 13.74 3.46 -24.90
C ALA A 372 14.37 4.46 -23.92
N VAL A 373 14.34 5.76 -24.21
CA VAL A 373 14.82 6.80 -23.30
C VAL A 373 14.00 6.79 -22.02
N VAL A 374 12.66 6.83 -22.06
CA VAL A 374 11.85 6.78 -20.83
C VAL A 374 12.10 5.47 -20.05
N ALA A 375 12.15 4.33 -20.74
CA ALA A 375 12.40 3.03 -20.10
C ALA A 375 13.79 2.95 -19.46
N VAL A 376 14.83 3.36 -20.18
CA VAL A 376 16.21 3.37 -19.66
C VAL A 376 16.37 4.41 -18.55
N SER A 377 15.77 5.59 -18.69
CA SER A 377 15.83 6.63 -17.67
C SER A 377 15.11 6.21 -16.40
N VAL A 378 13.92 5.58 -16.46
CA VAL A 378 13.30 5.08 -15.23
C VAL A 378 14.10 3.96 -14.61
N ILE A 379 14.68 3.05 -15.42
CA ILE A 379 15.57 2.01 -14.90
C ILE A 379 16.75 2.67 -14.18
N ALA A 380 17.42 3.63 -14.82
CA ALA A 380 18.56 4.37 -14.28
C ALA A 380 18.24 5.07 -12.95
N VAL A 381 17.09 5.76 -12.88
CA VAL A 381 16.62 6.46 -11.66
C VAL A 381 16.24 5.49 -10.54
N THR A 382 16.09 4.21 -10.84
CA THR A 382 15.67 3.16 -9.88
C THR A 382 16.67 2.01 -9.81
N VAL A 383 17.90 2.14 -10.34
CA VAL A 383 18.93 1.08 -10.24
C VAL A 383 19.30 0.84 -8.79
N ASP A 384 19.18 1.88 -7.97
CA ASP A 384 19.44 1.86 -6.54
C ASP A 384 18.49 2.88 -5.89
N PRO A 385 17.18 2.57 -5.76
CA PRO A 385 16.28 3.50 -5.10
C PRO A 385 16.79 3.68 -3.67
N PRO A 386 16.88 4.93 -3.16
CA PRO A 386 17.21 5.13 -1.76
C PRO A 386 16.24 4.27 -0.93
N GLN A 387 16.76 3.56 0.07
CA GLN A 387 15.88 2.99 1.09
C GLN A 387 15.02 4.15 1.63
N PRO A 388 13.75 3.92 2.03
CA PRO A 388 13.01 4.91 2.78
C PRO A 388 13.90 5.47 3.86
N ALA A 389 14.32 6.71 3.62
CA ALA A 389 14.94 7.50 4.66
C ALA A 389 13.83 7.61 5.69
N ILE A 390 14.00 6.91 6.80
CA ILE A 390 13.41 7.32 8.06
C ILE A 390 14.04 8.70 8.29
N VAL A 391 13.35 9.75 7.82
CA VAL A 391 13.82 11.12 7.97
C VAL A 391 13.61 11.47 9.44
N PHE A 392 14.63 11.21 10.25
CA PHE A 392 14.83 11.98 11.47
C PHE A 392 15.13 13.41 11.02
N ASP A 393 14.26 14.36 11.38
CA ASP A 393 14.54 15.79 11.21
C ASP A 393 15.77 16.14 12.07
N THR A 394 16.95 16.05 11.46
CA THR A 394 18.21 16.49 12.04
C THR A 394 18.67 17.74 11.29
N SER A 395 18.61 18.87 11.99
CA SER A 395 19.01 20.16 11.45
C SER A 395 20.48 20.17 11.01
N THR A 396 20.70 20.52 9.74
CA THR A 396 21.89 21.20 9.17
C THR A 396 23.27 20.67 9.58
N ALA A 397 23.76 19.61 8.93
CA ALA A 397 25.18 19.41 8.67
C ALA A 397 25.34 18.89 7.22
N GLU A 398 26.29 19.46 6.49
CA GLU A 398 26.50 19.17 5.06
C GLU A 398 27.08 17.75 4.89
N PRO A 399 26.53 16.89 4.01
CA PRO A 399 26.98 15.51 3.85
C PRO A 399 28.35 15.45 3.15
N PRO A 400 29.19 14.43 3.44
CA PRO A 400 30.51 14.29 2.84
C PRO A 400 30.43 13.96 1.34
N ASP A 401 31.47 14.35 0.59
CA ASP A 401 31.58 14.19 -0.86
C ASP A 401 31.76 12.70 -1.24
N LEU A 402 30.72 12.11 -1.81
CA LEU A 402 30.64 10.69 -2.20
C LEU A 402 31.50 10.32 -3.42
N SER A 403 32.26 11.25 -4.00
CA SER A 403 33.14 10.97 -5.14
C SER A 403 34.48 10.29 -4.78
N GLU A 404 34.76 10.08 -3.50
CA GLU A 404 35.99 9.41 -3.02
C GLU A 404 35.84 7.92 -2.67
N LEU A 405 34.62 7.34 -2.70
CA LEU A 405 34.45 5.90 -2.41
C LEU A 405 34.87 5.02 -3.61
N PRO A 406 35.82 4.08 -3.45
CA PRO A 406 36.31 3.28 -4.57
C PRO A 406 35.31 2.20 -5.00
N GLU A 407 35.07 2.10 -6.31
CA GLU A 407 34.42 0.94 -6.92
C GLU A 407 35.33 -0.31 -6.84
N SER A 408 34.82 -1.36 -6.19
CA SER A 408 35.31 -2.76 -6.13
C SER A 408 36.52 -3.07 -5.23
N THR A 409 36.35 -4.07 -4.35
CA THR A 409 37.25 -5.23 -4.04
C THR A 409 36.73 -5.93 -2.77
N SER A 410 36.33 -7.21 -2.78
CA SER A 410 37.19 -8.36 -2.41
C SER A 410 38.19 -8.09 -1.27
N SER A 411 38.00 -8.74 -0.12
CA SER A 411 38.96 -8.92 0.97
C SER A 411 39.75 -7.68 1.43
N GLY A 412 39.43 -7.14 2.61
CA GLY A 412 40.38 -6.29 3.34
C GLY A 412 39.76 -5.27 4.30
N LEU A 413 40.20 -5.34 5.56
CA LEU A 413 40.10 -4.35 6.62
C LEU A 413 40.53 -2.95 6.16
N LEU A 414 39.86 -1.89 6.61
CA LEU A 414 40.35 -0.50 6.52
C LEU A 414 40.04 0.29 7.80
N PRO A 415 40.91 1.24 8.22
CA PRO A 415 40.95 1.82 9.57
C PRO A 415 40.36 3.24 9.66
N SER A 416 40.11 3.64 10.91
CA SER A 416 39.50 4.87 11.41
C SER A 416 40.41 6.12 11.34
N GLU A 417 39.82 7.31 11.14
CA GLU A 417 40.32 8.59 11.68
C GLU A 417 39.27 9.73 11.73
N GLU A 418 39.10 10.25 12.96
CA GLU A 418 38.71 11.60 13.45
C GLU A 418 37.31 12.24 13.26
N ALA A 419 36.58 12.37 14.38
CA ALA A 419 35.87 13.60 14.80
C ALA A 419 35.66 13.69 16.34
N ASP A 420 35.80 14.91 16.89
CA ASP A 420 35.83 15.28 18.32
C ASP A 420 34.45 15.54 19.00
N LEU A 421 34.20 14.89 20.15
CA LEU A 421 33.68 15.37 21.48
C LEU A 421 32.31 16.11 21.59
N VAL A 422 31.32 15.81 22.47
CA VAL A 422 31.25 15.37 23.91
C VAL A 422 29.78 14.87 24.21
N THR A 423 29.44 13.78 24.94
CA THR A 423 29.51 13.54 26.42
C THR A 423 29.41 12.04 26.79
N GLU A 424 30.20 11.64 27.79
CA GLU A 424 30.56 10.29 28.29
C GLU A 424 29.43 9.34 28.75
N VAL A 425 29.49 8.08 28.30
CA VAL A 425 29.94 6.93 29.12
C VAL A 425 30.92 6.10 28.27
N THR A 426 32.19 6.12 28.63
CA THR A 426 33.24 5.22 28.11
C THR A 426 33.04 3.80 28.65
N PRO A 427 33.30 2.79 27.82
CA PRO A 427 34.50 1.98 27.97
C PRO A 427 35.55 2.43 26.95
N ASP A 428 36.82 2.28 27.30
CA ASP A 428 37.95 2.57 26.41
C ASP A 428 37.83 1.75 25.11
N SER A 429 37.95 2.39 23.94
CA SER A 429 37.82 1.81 22.58
C SER A 429 36.41 1.31 22.20
N PRO A 430 35.98 1.42 20.93
CA PRO A 430 34.83 0.65 20.44
C PRO A 430 35.12 -0.82 20.72
N ALA A 431 34.18 -1.55 21.30
CA ALA A 431 34.42 -2.94 21.61
C ALA A 431 34.35 -3.78 20.33
N ASP A 432 35.35 -4.62 20.11
CA ASP A 432 35.50 -5.42 18.90
C ASP A 432 34.55 -6.62 18.96
N VAL A 433 33.44 -6.56 18.24
CA VAL A 433 32.43 -7.62 18.17
C VAL A 433 32.66 -8.44 16.90
N MET A 434 33.01 -9.70 17.05
CA MET A 434 33.12 -10.63 15.93
C MET A 434 31.82 -11.41 15.75
N ALA A 435 31.15 -11.19 14.62
CA ALA A 435 29.98 -11.96 14.23
C ALA A 435 30.38 -13.10 13.27
N VAL A 436 30.24 -14.34 13.74
CA VAL A 436 30.46 -15.56 12.97
C VAL A 436 29.11 -16.07 12.49
N LEU A 437 28.87 -15.97 11.19
CA LEU A 437 27.57 -16.26 10.58
C LEU A 437 27.68 -17.38 9.54
N GLY A 438 26.96 -18.48 9.78
CA GLY A 438 26.82 -19.60 8.85
C GLY A 438 25.46 -19.65 8.15
N GLY A 439 25.41 -20.26 6.96
CA GLY A 439 24.16 -20.57 6.27
C GLY A 439 23.27 -19.35 6.01
N ASN A 440 21.98 -19.44 6.37
CA ASN A 440 21.02 -18.35 6.15
C ASN A 440 21.16 -17.18 7.14
N ALA A 441 21.87 -17.36 8.27
CA ALA A 441 22.14 -16.28 9.24
C ALA A 441 23.00 -15.14 8.66
N ALA A 442 23.65 -15.37 7.51
CA ALA A 442 24.29 -14.32 6.72
C ALA A 442 23.32 -13.20 6.28
N SER A 443 21.99 -13.42 6.32
CA SER A 443 21.01 -12.35 6.04
C SER A 443 21.01 -11.24 7.09
N LEU A 444 21.63 -11.43 8.26
CA LEU A 444 21.72 -10.41 9.31
C LEU A 444 22.92 -9.47 9.16
N VAL A 445 23.86 -9.79 8.26
CA VAL A 445 25.05 -8.96 7.98
C VAL A 445 24.70 -7.51 7.67
N PRO A 446 23.72 -7.21 6.79
CA PRO A 446 23.39 -5.82 6.48
C PRO A 446 22.85 -5.06 7.69
N GLY A 447 22.10 -5.74 8.58
CA GLY A 447 21.60 -5.15 9.83
C GLY A 447 22.72 -4.84 10.81
N LEU A 448 23.66 -5.79 11.01
CA LEU A 448 24.83 -5.64 11.87
C LEU A 448 25.75 -4.50 11.40
N GLN A 449 26.02 -4.43 10.10
CA GLN A 449 26.86 -3.39 9.51
C GLN A 449 26.22 -2.01 9.63
N ARG A 450 24.91 -1.92 9.38
CA ARG A 450 24.15 -0.68 9.53
C ARG A 450 24.17 -0.21 10.99
N TRP A 451 23.88 -1.10 11.92
CA TRP A 451 23.86 -0.77 13.34
C TRP A 451 25.24 -0.36 13.89
N ALA A 452 26.31 -1.05 13.51
CA ALA A 452 27.68 -0.69 13.89
C ALA A 452 28.06 0.71 13.37
N ALA A 453 27.70 1.02 12.13
CA ALA A 453 27.95 2.33 11.53
C ALA A 453 27.12 3.47 12.17
N GLU A 454 25.91 3.18 12.64
CA GLU A 454 25.02 4.18 13.24
C GLU A 454 25.36 4.46 14.71
N THR A 455 25.87 3.47 15.45
CA THR A 455 26.12 3.63 16.89
C THR A 455 27.55 4.03 17.23
N GLU A 456 28.54 3.65 16.42
CA GLU A 456 29.98 3.82 16.73
C GLU A 456 30.42 3.20 18.07
N LEU A 457 29.55 2.42 18.73
CA LEU A 457 29.77 1.85 20.06
C LEU A 457 30.55 0.53 20.00
N ILE A 458 30.55 -0.13 18.85
CA ILE A 458 31.23 -1.40 18.60
C ILE A 458 31.78 -1.44 17.17
N ASP A 459 32.88 -2.15 16.96
CA ASP A 459 33.34 -2.50 15.61
C ASP A 459 32.91 -3.93 15.30
N VAL A 460 32.21 -4.15 14.17
CA VAL A 460 31.69 -5.48 13.83
C VAL A 460 32.51 -6.12 12.73
N GLN A 461 33.29 -7.13 13.10
CA GLN A 461 33.94 -8.01 12.14
C GLN A 461 33.04 -9.20 11.82
N VAL A 462 32.46 -9.20 10.63
CA VAL A 462 31.66 -10.33 10.14
C VAL A 462 32.54 -11.34 9.42
N ILE A 463 32.51 -12.60 9.87
CA ILE A 463 33.06 -13.75 9.15
C ILE A 463 31.90 -14.63 8.69
N THR A 464 31.76 -14.82 7.37
CA THR A 464 30.68 -15.62 6.79
C THR A 464 31.12 -16.35 5.52
N ASP A 465 30.66 -17.59 5.33
CA ASP A 465 30.71 -18.32 4.06
C ASP A 465 29.38 -19.03 3.77
N VAL A 466 28.60 -18.42 2.88
CA VAL A 466 27.20 -18.76 2.54
C VAL A 466 26.94 -20.23 2.12
N PRO A 467 27.85 -20.96 1.44
CA PRO A 467 27.62 -22.35 1.04
C PRO A 467 27.80 -23.37 2.17
N CYS A 468 28.34 -22.98 3.32
CA CYS A 468 28.92 -23.92 4.27
C CYS A 468 28.04 -24.32 5.45
N GLY A 469 26.89 -23.68 5.63
CA GLY A 469 25.96 -24.03 6.71
C GLY A 469 26.57 -23.78 8.09
N GLU A 470 27.39 -24.72 8.59
CA GLU A 470 27.90 -24.86 9.96
C GLU A 470 29.44 -24.90 10.05
N VAL A 471 30.02 -24.49 11.18
CA VAL A 471 31.44 -24.76 11.52
C VAL A 471 31.57 -26.21 12.03
N ALA A 472 31.63 -27.17 11.11
CA ALA A 472 31.90 -28.58 11.44
C ALA A 472 33.41 -28.86 11.59
N ALA A 473 33.78 -30.00 12.20
CA ALA A 473 35.16 -30.48 12.12
C ALA A 473 35.62 -30.55 10.65
N VAL A 474 36.88 -30.17 10.39
CA VAL A 474 37.47 -30.10 9.04
C VAL A 474 37.30 -31.42 8.27
N GLU A 475 37.20 -32.55 8.95
CA GLU A 475 36.99 -33.86 8.34
C GLU A 475 35.53 -34.12 7.91
N ASP A 476 34.56 -33.45 8.55
CA ASP A 476 33.12 -33.69 8.44
C ASP A 476 32.39 -32.69 7.51
N ALA A 477 33.06 -31.63 7.03
CA ALA A 477 32.39 -30.61 6.22
C ALA A 477 31.98 -31.13 4.82
N PRO A 478 30.79 -30.74 4.31
CA PRO A 478 30.11 -31.41 3.19
C PRO A 478 30.81 -31.26 1.83
N ASN A 479 31.68 -30.27 1.68
CA ASN A 479 32.42 -30.04 0.43
C ASN A 479 33.83 -29.50 0.69
N LEU A 480 34.66 -29.49 -0.36
CA LEU A 480 36.08 -29.09 -0.28
C LEU A 480 36.27 -27.61 0.12
N SER A 481 35.36 -26.71 -0.29
CA SER A 481 35.40 -25.30 0.11
C SER A 481 35.14 -25.11 1.60
N CYS A 482 34.17 -25.83 2.17
CA CYS A 482 33.87 -25.74 3.61
C CYS A 482 34.95 -26.36 4.49
N ARG A 483 35.61 -27.42 4.00
CA ARG A 483 36.78 -27.98 4.71
C ARG A 483 37.96 -27.04 4.71
N GLN A 484 38.15 -26.28 3.62
CA GLN A 484 39.18 -25.25 3.55
C GLN A 484 38.84 -24.08 4.48
N TRP A 485 37.60 -23.58 4.43
CA TRP A 485 37.12 -22.52 5.31
C TRP A 485 37.23 -22.90 6.80
N ASN A 486 36.72 -24.08 7.22
CA ASN A 486 36.84 -24.58 8.59
C ASN A 486 38.31 -24.80 9.02
N GLY A 487 39.21 -25.02 8.08
CA GLY A 487 40.64 -25.19 8.35
C GLY A 487 41.41 -23.86 8.50
N GLU A 488 40.96 -22.81 7.80
CA GLU A 488 41.56 -21.47 7.82
C GLU A 488 40.97 -20.60 8.95
N PHE A 489 39.69 -20.79 9.28
CA PHE A 489 38.91 -20.03 10.26
C PHE A 489 39.55 -19.89 11.66
N PRO A 490 40.12 -20.93 12.30
CA PRO A 490 40.79 -20.77 13.61
C PRO A 490 42.02 -19.85 13.57
N GLY A 491 42.70 -19.76 12.41
CA GLY A 491 43.84 -18.87 12.21
C GLY A 491 43.42 -17.42 12.00
N GLU A 492 42.28 -17.17 11.36
CA GLU A 492 41.70 -15.84 11.19
C GLU A 492 41.20 -15.28 12.53
N MET A 493 40.55 -16.11 13.35
CA MET A 493 40.09 -15.71 14.69
C MET A 493 41.22 -15.39 15.67
N ALA A 494 42.29 -16.19 15.67
CA ALA A 494 43.46 -15.90 16.50
C ALA A 494 44.17 -14.59 16.10
N ALA A 495 43.89 -14.07 14.91
CA ALA A 495 44.44 -12.80 14.42
C ALA A 495 43.55 -11.59 14.71
N SER A 496 42.26 -11.78 15.01
CA SER A 496 41.28 -10.70 15.22
C SER A 496 41.04 -10.31 16.68
N ASP A 497 41.28 -11.20 17.65
CA ASP A 497 41.22 -10.93 19.12
C ASP A 497 39.97 -10.15 19.61
N PRO A 498 38.73 -10.62 19.33
CA PRO A 498 37.51 -9.85 19.60
C PRO A 498 37.10 -9.83 21.09
N ASP A 499 36.45 -8.75 21.52
CA ASP A 499 35.85 -8.61 22.85
C ASP A 499 34.61 -9.49 23.04
N VAL A 500 33.81 -9.71 22.00
CA VAL A 500 32.62 -10.59 22.02
C VAL A 500 32.53 -11.38 20.72
N VAL A 501 32.17 -12.67 20.83
CA VAL A 501 31.88 -13.51 19.66
C VAL A 501 30.39 -13.82 19.59
N VAL A 502 29.75 -13.39 18.51
CA VAL A 502 28.36 -13.72 18.21
C VAL A 502 28.35 -14.87 17.21
N VAL A 503 27.68 -15.97 17.55
CA VAL A 503 27.60 -17.17 16.70
C VAL A 503 26.15 -17.40 16.34
N MET A 504 25.89 -17.48 15.04
CA MET A 504 24.56 -17.79 14.52
C MET A 504 24.60 -19.05 13.68
N SER A 505 23.84 -20.06 14.10
CA SER A 505 23.78 -21.37 13.44
C SER A 505 22.33 -21.81 13.25
N GLU A 506 22.08 -22.47 12.12
CA GLU A 506 21.01 -23.45 12.00
C GLU A 506 21.51 -24.74 12.68
N TYR A 507 20.81 -25.30 13.66
CA TYR A 507 21.11 -26.64 14.17
C TYR A 507 19.92 -27.54 13.84
N GLU A 508 19.96 -28.28 12.74
CA GLU A 508 19.02 -29.39 12.56
C GLU A 508 19.37 -30.47 13.60
N ILE A 509 18.69 -30.47 14.75
CA ILE A 509 18.63 -31.69 15.56
C ILE A 509 17.83 -32.68 14.72
N ALA A 510 18.54 -33.57 14.02
CA ALA A 510 17.95 -34.65 13.24
C ALA A 510 17.01 -35.47 14.13
N GLY A 511 15.72 -35.14 14.07
CA GLY A 511 14.75 -35.64 15.03
C GLY A 511 13.29 -35.30 14.72
N ALA A 512 12.93 -34.89 13.51
CA ALA A 512 11.51 -34.74 13.14
C ALA A 512 11.27 -34.83 11.62
N GLY A 513 11.28 -36.05 11.07
CA GLY A 513 10.59 -36.32 9.79
C GLY A 513 11.30 -37.32 8.88
N ALA A 514 10.64 -38.47 8.67
CA ALA A 514 10.95 -39.50 7.68
C ALA A 514 12.16 -40.43 7.96
N GLY A 515 11.98 -41.33 8.95
CA GLY A 515 12.42 -42.72 8.86
C GLY A 515 13.91 -43.01 9.11
N VAL A 516 14.35 -42.96 10.37
CA VAL A 516 15.54 -43.69 10.87
C VAL A 516 15.25 -44.22 12.28
N VAL A 517 15.92 -45.32 12.62
CA VAL A 517 15.74 -46.30 13.69
C VAL A 517 15.81 -45.73 15.11
N GLU A 518 14.98 -46.26 16.02
CA GLU A 518 15.07 -46.03 17.47
C GLU A 518 16.47 -46.34 18.01
N GLY A 519 17.08 -45.33 18.66
CA GLY A 519 18.19 -45.53 19.58
C GLY A 519 19.53 -44.95 19.13
N GLU A 520 19.61 -43.63 18.98
CA GLU A 520 20.82 -42.83 19.24
C GLU A 520 20.42 -41.35 19.20
N SER A 521 20.32 -40.71 20.37
CA SER A 521 20.34 -39.25 20.45
C SER A 521 21.74 -38.81 20.04
N ALA A 522 21.92 -38.36 18.80
CA ALA A 522 23.18 -37.74 18.41
C ALA A 522 23.29 -36.39 19.14
N ALA A 523 24.09 -36.37 20.20
CA ALA A 523 24.60 -35.13 20.75
C ALA A 523 25.34 -34.38 19.62
N PRO A 524 25.40 -33.03 19.65
CA PRO A 524 26.31 -32.30 18.78
C PRO A 524 27.70 -32.93 18.91
N PRO A 525 28.46 -33.10 17.81
CA PRO A 525 29.79 -33.68 17.92
C PRO A 525 30.58 -32.80 18.91
N SER A 526 31.24 -33.43 19.89
CA SER A 526 32.02 -32.77 20.94
C SER A 526 33.02 -31.75 20.37
N SER A 527 33.35 -31.88 19.08
CA SER A 527 34.17 -30.95 18.31
C SER A 527 33.61 -29.54 18.16
N PHE A 528 32.29 -29.28 18.14
CA PHE A 528 31.79 -27.90 17.92
C PHE A 528 31.90 -27.04 19.18
N ALA A 529 31.48 -27.55 20.35
CA ALA A 529 31.66 -26.85 21.62
C ALA A 529 33.16 -26.66 21.96
N ASP A 530 33.98 -27.69 21.73
CA ASP A 530 35.43 -27.61 21.91
C ASP A 530 36.07 -26.64 20.91
N GLN A 531 35.58 -26.58 19.66
CA GLN A 531 36.01 -25.58 18.69
C GLN A 531 35.56 -24.19 19.10
N LEU A 532 34.29 -23.94 19.41
CA LEU A 532 33.79 -22.64 19.87
C LEU A 532 34.56 -22.12 21.09
N ALA A 533 34.88 -23.00 22.04
CA ALA A 533 35.69 -22.65 23.21
C ALA A 533 37.17 -22.38 22.87
N THR A 534 37.72 -23.07 21.86
CA THR A 534 39.08 -22.83 21.34
C THR A 534 39.16 -21.57 20.47
N VAL A 535 38.08 -21.31 19.73
CA VAL A 535 37.85 -20.23 18.77
C VAL A 535 37.64 -18.93 19.55
N ALA A 536 36.71 -18.89 20.50
CA ALA A 536 36.41 -17.70 21.29
C ALA A 536 37.56 -17.20 22.18
N GLY A 537 38.65 -17.96 22.36
CA GLY A 537 39.87 -17.45 23.02
C GLY A 537 39.73 -16.99 24.48
N GLY A 538 38.55 -17.14 25.10
CA GLY A 538 38.21 -16.59 26.42
C GLY A 538 37.19 -15.45 26.40
N SER A 539 36.86 -14.91 25.22
CA SER A 539 35.84 -13.87 25.03
C SER A 539 34.41 -14.42 25.24
N PRO A 540 33.48 -13.62 25.79
CA PRO A 540 32.07 -13.96 25.88
C PRO A 540 31.50 -14.40 24.53
N VAL A 541 30.83 -15.56 24.51
CA VAL A 541 30.13 -16.09 23.35
C VAL A 541 28.63 -15.92 23.52
N ILE A 542 27.99 -15.32 22.52
CA ILE A 542 26.54 -15.21 22.41
C ILE A 542 26.10 -16.12 21.27
N VAL A 543 25.25 -17.09 21.57
CA VAL A 543 24.64 -17.94 20.55
C VAL A 543 23.26 -17.41 20.22
N ILE A 544 23.00 -17.14 18.94
CA ILE A 544 21.69 -16.74 18.44
C ILE A 544 21.12 -17.90 17.61
N ASP A 545 20.03 -18.49 18.09
CA ASP A 545 19.40 -19.64 17.44
C ASP A 545 18.50 -19.21 16.28
N HIS A 546 18.70 -19.80 15.09
CA HIS A 546 17.90 -19.50 13.90
C HIS A 546 16.52 -20.20 13.95
N PRO A 547 15.41 -19.49 13.63
CA PRO A 547 14.08 -19.96 13.96
C PRO A 547 13.56 -21.15 13.14
N ALA A 548 14.18 -21.47 12.00
CA ALA A 548 13.82 -22.62 11.16
C ALA A 548 14.22 -23.99 11.73
N THR A 549 14.92 -24.06 12.87
CA THR A 549 15.50 -25.31 13.39
C THR A 549 14.87 -25.80 14.71
N ALA A 550 14.77 -27.12 14.86
CA ALA A 550 14.09 -27.78 15.98
C ALA A 550 15.06 -28.14 17.13
N GLY A 551 15.41 -27.17 17.96
CA GLY A 551 16.08 -27.37 19.26
C GLY A 551 16.86 -26.13 19.71
N SER A 552 17.12 -25.94 21.00
CA SER A 552 17.99 -24.83 21.46
C SER A 552 19.45 -25.29 21.43
N SER A 553 20.27 -24.62 20.61
CA SER A 553 21.70 -24.95 20.50
C SER A 553 22.41 -24.73 21.83
N ALA A 554 21.89 -23.80 22.65
CA ALA A 554 22.39 -23.52 23.98
C ALA A 554 22.28 -24.68 24.98
N ALA A 555 21.21 -25.48 24.93
CA ALA A 555 21.09 -26.67 25.78
C ALA A 555 22.09 -27.76 25.37
N ALA A 556 22.43 -27.83 24.09
CA ALA A 556 23.40 -28.77 23.54
C ALA A 556 24.86 -28.34 23.84
N LEU A 557 25.09 -27.03 24.05
CA LEU A 557 26.38 -26.41 24.37
C LEU A 557 26.63 -26.18 25.87
N GLY A 558 25.63 -26.44 26.73
CA GLY A 558 25.75 -26.22 28.18
C GLY A 558 25.84 -24.75 28.60
N LEU A 559 25.33 -23.83 27.76
CA LEU A 559 25.36 -22.39 27.99
C LEU A 559 24.23 -21.95 28.94
N THR A 560 24.43 -20.85 29.65
CA THR A 560 23.39 -20.22 30.50
C THR A 560 22.42 -19.38 29.65
N SER A 561 21.22 -19.07 30.14
CA SER A 561 20.23 -18.23 29.43
C SER A 561 20.71 -16.79 29.19
N ALA A 562 21.76 -16.34 29.88
CA ALA A 562 22.39 -15.03 29.65
C ALA A 562 23.37 -15.02 28.46
N GLN A 563 23.72 -16.20 27.94
CA GLN A 563 24.70 -16.41 26.86
C GLN A 563 24.04 -16.95 25.58
N SER A 564 22.70 -17.06 25.58
CA SER A 564 21.89 -17.64 24.53
C SER A 564 20.68 -16.76 24.27
N ILE A 565 20.46 -16.43 23.00
CA ILE A 565 19.33 -15.66 22.54
C ILE A 565 18.58 -16.49 21.51
N ASP A 566 17.39 -16.97 21.87
CA ASP A 566 16.55 -17.75 20.95
C ASP A 566 15.61 -16.81 20.19
N LEU A 567 15.80 -16.67 18.87
CA LEU A 567 14.95 -15.81 18.05
C LEU A 567 13.54 -16.40 17.84
N ARG A 568 13.31 -17.68 18.17
CA ARG A 568 11.97 -18.30 18.10
C ARG A 568 11.03 -17.77 19.16
N ASP A 569 11.55 -17.55 20.37
CA ASP A 569 10.79 -17.02 21.50
C ASP A 569 10.42 -15.53 21.34
N GLN A 570 10.79 -14.91 20.20
CA GLN A 570 10.71 -13.48 19.97
C GLN A 570 9.94 -13.06 18.72
N TYR A 571 9.25 -14.00 18.07
CA TYR A 571 8.24 -13.81 17.02
C TYR A 571 8.57 -12.72 15.98
N PHE A 572 9.57 -12.99 15.14
CA PHE A 572 9.93 -12.15 13.99
C PHE A 572 9.16 -12.50 12.69
N TRP A 573 7.98 -13.13 12.78
CA TRP A 573 7.27 -13.70 11.64
C TRP A 573 6.16 -12.80 11.10
N ARG A 574 6.55 -11.68 10.50
CA ARG A 574 5.71 -10.97 9.54
C ARG A 574 6.28 -11.19 8.13
N ASP A 575 5.40 -11.35 7.13
CA ASP A 575 5.76 -11.57 5.72
C ASP A 575 6.66 -10.45 5.12
N ASP A 576 6.79 -9.31 5.80
CA ASP A 576 7.65 -8.18 5.43
C ASP A 576 9.04 -8.18 6.10
N LEU A 577 9.22 -8.92 7.20
CA LEU A 577 10.50 -9.04 7.92
C LEU A 577 11.31 -10.27 7.50
N VAL A 578 10.65 -11.26 6.89
CA VAL A 578 11.26 -12.50 6.40
C VAL A 578 10.98 -12.66 4.90
N ALA A 579 12.03 -12.92 4.11
CA ALA A 579 11.92 -13.11 2.67
C ALA A 579 11.23 -14.45 2.34
N SER A 580 10.25 -14.42 1.44
CA SER A 580 9.53 -15.60 0.96
C SER A 580 10.36 -16.43 -0.03
N ASP A 581 11.29 -17.23 0.49
CA ASP A 581 11.81 -18.40 -0.23
C ASP A 581 11.08 -19.68 0.23
N ALA A 582 11.42 -20.83 -0.37
CA ALA A 582 10.71 -22.09 -0.15
C ALA A 582 10.80 -22.63 1.29
N GLU A 583 11.66 -22.06 2.13
CA GLU A 583 11.93 -22.48 3.51
C GLU A 583 11.63 -21.36 4.54
N GLY A 584 11.43 -20.11 4.11
CA GLY A 584 11.10 -18.99 5.00
C GLY A 584 12.25 -18.62 5.94
N SER A 585 13.50 -18.87 5.55
CA SER A 585 14.64 -18.90 6.48
C SER A 585 15.55 -17.67 6.42
N ARG A 586 15.18 -16.58 5.74
CA ARG A 586 16.05 -15.40 5.54
C ARG A 586 15.38 -14.09 5.94
N PHE A 587 16.06 -13.27 6.72
CA PHE A 587 15.58 -11.92 7.05
C PHE A 587 15.64 -10.99 5.84
N THR A 588 14.65 -10.10 5.70
CA THR A 588 14.77 -8.92 4.84
C THR A 588 15.78 -7.95 5.44
N ALA A 589 16.26 -6.96 4.69
CA ALA A 589 17.19 -5.97 5.24
C ALA A 589 16.62 -5.22 6.45
N GLU A 590 15.29 -4.97 6.44
CA GLU A 590 14.60 -4.31 7.54
C GLU A 590 14.41 -5.25 8.74
N GLY A 591 13.97 -6.49 8.49
CA GLY A 591 13.89 -7.51 9.54
C GLY A 591 15.26 -7.80 10.18
N ALA A 592 16.33 -7.76 9.39
CA ALA A 592 17.68 -7.91 9.89
C ALA A 592 18.12 -6.74 10.78
N TYR A 593 17.77 -5.51 10.40
CA TYR A 593 18.06 -4.33 11.19
C TYR A 593 17.23 -4.31 12.48
N GLU A 594 15.94 -4.65 12.43
CA GLU A 594 15.08 -4.73 13.63
C GLU A 594 15.55 -5.78 14.63
N VAL A 595 15.97 -6.96 14.16
CA VAL A 595 16.56 -8.00 15.03
C VAL A 595 17.85 -7.49 15.68
N VAL A 596 18.71 -6.82 14.89
CA VAL A 596 20.02 -6.33 15.36
C VAL A 596 19.88 -5.14 16.31
N SER A 597 18.99 -4.19 16.04
CA SER A 597 18.75 -3.05 16.91
C SER A 597 18.13 -3.49 18.25
N TRP A 598 17.36 -4.57 18.26
CA TRP A 598 16.92 -5.22 19.50
C TRP A 598 18.07 -5.89 20.27
N LEU A 599 19.01 -6.52 19.57
CA LEU A 599 20.21 -7.12 20.17
C LEU A 599 21.21 -6.07 20.68
N ALA A 600 21.16 -4.86 20.13
CA ALA A 600 22.15 -3.80 20.34
C ALA A 600 22.51 -3.54 21.81
N PRO A 601 21.56 -3.36 22.74
CA PRO A 601 21.90 -3.06 24.13
C PRO A 601 22.62 -4.22 24.82
N GLN A 602 22.33 -5.47 24.41
CA GLN A 602 22.98 -6.67 24.94
C GLN A 602 24.40 -6.82 24.40
N LEU A 603 24.57 -6.60 23.09
CA LEU A 603 25.88 -6.66 22.42
C LEU A 603 26.82 -5.60 23.00
N THR A 604 26.37 -4.36 23.15
CA THR A 604 27.18 -3.27 23.70
C THR A 604 27.52 -3.48 25.18
N ALA A 605 26.59 -3.96 26.00
CA ALA A 605 26.85 -4.22 27.41
C ALA A 605 27.87 -5.36 27.61
N LEU A 606 27.74 -6.45 26.85
CA LEU A 606 28.65 -7.58 26.93
C LEU A 606 30.04 -7.22 26.38
N ALA A 607 30.11 -6.40 25.34
CA ALA A 607 31.36 -5.94 24.74
C ALA A 607 32.10 -4.94 25.65
N GLY A 608 31.38 -4.17 26.46
CA GLY A 608 31.97 -3.36 27.55
C GLY A 608 32.33 -4.13 28.83
N GLY A 609 32.20 -5.47 28.84
CA GLY A 609 32.45 -6.31 30.03
C GLY A 609 31.43 -6.13 31.16
N ALA A 610 30.28 -5.53 30.89
CA ALA A 610 29.19 -5.33 31.83
C ALA A 610 28.20 -6.51 31.80
N GLU A 611 27.40 -6.63 32.87
CA GLU A 611 26.30 -7.60 32.92
C GLU A 611 25.22 -7.17 31.90
N ALA A 612 24.73 -8.10 31.07
CA ALA A 612 23.75 -7.78 30.03
C ALA A 612 22.47 -7.15 30.64
N PRO A 613 21.93 -6.07 30.03
CA PRO A 613 20.70 -5.47 30.51
C PRO A 613 19.53 -6.46 30.44
N PRO A 614 18.51 -6.30 31.30
CA PRO A 614 17.29 -7.09 31.19
C PRO A 614 16.67 -6.93 29.80
N LEU A 615 16.15 -8.03 29.26
CA LEU A 615 15.55 -8.06 27.92
C LEU A 615 14.38 -7.05 27.81
N PRO A 616 14.22 -6.37 26.66
CA PRO A 616 13.07 -5.51 26.41
C PRO A 616 11.75 -6.25 26.62
N ILE A 617 10.73 -5.56 27.14
CA ILE A 617 9.42 -6.19 27.32
C ILE A 617 8.78 -6.46 25.96
N ARG A 618 8.16 -7.61 25.82
CA ARG A 618 7.41 -8.01 24.61
C ARG A 618 6.00 -7.41 24.67
N LEU A 619 5.68 -6.53 23.74
CA LEU A 619 4.38 -5.89 23.59
C LEU A 619 3.66 -6.44 22.37
N LEU A 620 2.44 -6.96 22.54
CA LEU A 620 1.59 -7.34 21.42
C LEU A 620 0.42 -6.37 21.31
N VAL A 621 0.27 -5.69 20.18
CA VAL A 621 -0.85 -4.77 19.93
C VAL A 621 -1.89 -5.47 19.07
N VAL A 622 -3.13 -5.56 19.55
CA VAL A 622 -4.27 -6.16 18.85
C VAL A 622 -5.49 -5.26 18.91
N GLY A 623 -6.47 -5.51 18.02
CA GLY A 623 -7.72 -4.75 17.95
C GLY A 623 -7.99 -4.22 16.55
N ASP A 624 -8.61 -3.04 16.47
CA ASP A 624 -9.10 -2.47 15.22
C ASP A 624 -8.12 -1.48 14.57
N SER A 625 -8.62 -0.59 13.71
CA SER A 625 -7.82 0.42 13.03
C SER A 625 -7.24 1.48 13.96
N PHE A 626 -7.87 1.75 15.12
CA PHE A 626 -7.32 2.64 16.12
C PHE A 626 -6.14 1.98 16.84
N SER A 627 -6.29 0.73 17.30
CA SER A 627 -5.17 -0.07 17.84
C SER A 627 -4.02 -0.17 16.83
N HIS A 628 -4.33 -0.37 15.55
CA HIS A 628 -3.32 -0.38 14.50
C HIS A 628 -2.57 0.95 14.41
N SER A 629 -3.28 2.08 14.50
CA SER A 629 -2.64 3.40 14.47
C SER A 629 -1.72 3.63 15.68
N VAL A 630 -2.10 3.18 16.89
CA VAL A 630 -1.28 3.25 18.11
C VAL A 630 -0.08 2.32 18.04
N GLY A 631 -0.26 1.12 17.50
CA GLY A 631 0.81 0.13 17.39
C GLY A 631 2.00 0.60 16.55
N ARG A 632 1.78 1.48 15.56
CA ARG A 632 2.88 2.09 14.77
C ARG A 632 3.83 2.90 15.64
N GLY A 633 3.31 3.79 16.48
CA GLY A 633 4.11 4.58 17.40
C GLY A 633 4.76 3.75 18.49
N LEU A 634 4.10 2.69 18.99
CA LEU A 634 4.70 1.79 19.99
C LEU A 634 5.87 0.97 19.45
N VAL A 635 5.82 0.58 18.17
CA VAL A 635 6.95 -0.07 17.48
C VAL A 635 8.13 0.90 17.44
N GLU A 636 7.91 2.11 16.95
CA GLU A 636 8.95 3.13 16.82
C GLU A 636 9.52 3.57 18.19
N TRP A 637 8.66 3.83 19.18
CA TRP A 637 9.06 4.15 20.55
C TRP A 637 9.84 3.00 21.20
N GLY A 638 9.44 1.75 20.97
CA GLY A 638 10.14 0.57 21.48
C GLY A 638 11.55 0.45 20.90
N LEU A 639 11.67 0.65 19.58
CA LEU A 639 12.95 0.66 18.86
C LEU A 639 13.89 1.76 19.36
N GLU A 640 13.39 2.99 19.51
CA GLU A 640 14.21 4.12 19.95
C GLU A 640 14.60 4.06 21.43
N SER A 641 13.68 3.61 22.28
CA SER A 641 13.94 3.53 23.72
C SER A 641 14.77 2.32 24.11
N GLY A 642 14.73 1.24 23.31
CA GLY A 642 15.29 -0.06 23.66
C GLY A 642 14.57 -0.75 24.84
N LEU A 643 13.43 -0.21 25.29
CA LEU A 643 12.72 -0.70 26.48
C LEU A 643 11.65 -1.75 26.15
N ALA A 644 11.17 -1.77 24.92
CA ALA A 644 10.11 -2.66 24.49
C ALA A 644 10.31 -3.15 23.05
N PHE A 645 9.92 -4.39 22.81
CA PHE A 645 9.77 -4.96 21.47
C PHE A 645 8.28 -5.10 21.18
N ALA A 646 7.75 -4.27 20.29
CA ALA A 646 6.32 -4.24 19.98
C ALA A 646 6.00 -4.91 18.64
N VAL A 647 4.95 -5.72 18.61
CA VAL A 647 4.38 -6.32 17.41
C VAL A 647 2.97 -5.78 17.22
N ASN A 648 2.70 -5.20 16.05
CA ASN A 648 1.37 -4.69 15.70
C ASN A 648 0.60 -5.73 14.88
N ALA A 649 -0.34 -6.42 15.53
CA ALA A 649 -1.22 -7.44 14.96
C ALA A 649 -2.69 -6.99 14.91
N ALA A 650 -2.95 -5.68 15.00
CA ALA A 650 -4.29 -5.13 14.90
C ALA A 650 -4.81 -5.18 13.45
N ILE A 651 -6.10 -5.44 13.29
CA ILE A 651 -6.76 -5.61 11.99
C ILE A 651 -7.75 -4.45 11.78
N PRO A 652 -7.45 -3.51 10.87
CA PRO A 652 -8.33 -2.38 10.58
C PRO A 652 -9.77 -2.80 10.27
N GLY A 653 -10.74 -2.16 10.93
CA GLY A 653 -12.17 -2.44 10.74
C GLY A 653 -12.73 -3.63 11.54
N CYS A 654 -11.90 -4.36 12.28
CA CYS A 654 -12.33 -5.47 13.13
C CYS A 654 -12.34 -5.07 14.61
N GLY A 655 -13.52 -4.78 15.15
CA GLY A 655 -13.72 -4.67 16.60
C GLY A 655 -13.66 -6.03 17.31
N ILE A 656 -13.75 -6.02 18.64
CA ILE A 656 -13.76 -7.24 19.47
C ILE A 656 -15.08 -8.00 19.29
N ALA A 657 -16.17 -7.26 19.10
CA ALA A 657 -17.51 -7.80 18.95
C ALA A 657 -17.66 -8.68 17.68
N ARG A 658 -17.68 -10.02 17.84
CA ARG A 658 -17.70 -10.97 16.71
C ARG A 658 -19.07 -11.19 16.09
N GLY A 659 -19.07 -11.57 14.81
CA GLY A 659 -20.21 -12.20 14.14
C GLY A 659 -21.48 -11.35 14.01
N GLY A 660 -22.54 -11.99 13.51
CA GLY A 660 -23.84 -11.35 13.31
C GLY A 660 -23.86 -10.30 12.19
N GLU A 661 -24.85 -9.43 12.25
CA GLU A 661 -24.96 -8.24 11.40
C GLU A 661 -24.76 -6.99 12.24
N VAL A 662 -24.05 -6.01 11.69
CA VAL A 662 -23.86 -4.68 12.27
C VAL A 662 -24.59 -3.64 11.41
N MET A 663 -25.27 -2.69 12.05
CA MET A 663 -25.93 -1.58 11.40
C MET A 663 -24.92 -0.47 11.13
N LEU A 664 -24.60 -0.26 9.85
CA LEU A 664 -23.78 0.86 9.39
C LEU A 664 -24.67 2.00 8.88
N ALA A 665 -24.05 3.13 8.54
CA ALA A 665 -24.76 4.28 7.97
C ALA A 665 -25.58 3.93 6.72
N ASP A 666 -25.08 2.99 5.91
CA ASP A 666 -25.71 2.54 4.65
C ASP A 666 -26.65 1.32 4.84
N GLY A 667 -26.87 0.86 6.07
CA GLY A 667 -27.74 -0.26 6.42
C GLY A 667 -27.01 -1.45 7.08
N PRO A 668 -27.73 -2.56 7.34
CA PRO A 668 -27.16 -3.72 8.00
C PRO A 668 -26.22 -4.49 7.06
N VAL A 669 -25.05 -4.87 7.59
CA VAL A 669 -24.03 -5.64 6.89
C VAL A 669 -23.59 -6.80 7.78
N ALA A 670 -23.37 -7.98 7.20
CA ALA A 670 -22.78 -9.10 7.92
C ALA A 670 -21.34 -8.76 8.32
N VAL A 671 -20.95 -9.06 9.55
CA VAL A 671 -19.57 -8.88 10.00
C VAL A 671 -18.66 -9.79 9.18
N ASP A 672 -17.51 -9.25 8.76
CA ASP A 672 -16.53 -10.00 7.97
C ASP A 672 -16.10 -11.27 8.74
N PRO A 673 -16.15 -12.46 8.11
CA PRO A 673 -15.67 -13.68 8.74
C PRO A 673 -14.24 -13.60 9.28
N ALA A 674 -13.36 -12.80 8.65
CA ALA A 674 -12.00 -12.57 9.12
C ALA A 674 -11.97 -11.89 10.51
N CYS A 675 -12.92 -10.99 10.79
CA CYS A 675 -13.05 -10.36 12.11
C CYS A 675 -13.65 -11.32 13.17
N GLY A 676 -14.23 -12.45 12.77
CA GLY A 676 -14.82 -13.44 13.68
C GLY A 676 -13.83 -14.48 14.21
N GLY A 677 -12.65 -14.59 13.62
CA GLY A 677 -11.67 -15.65 13.93
C GLY A 677 -10.58 -15.25 14.93
N TRP A 678 -10.69 -14.06 15.56
CA TRP A 678 -9.60 -13.54 16.40
C TRP A 678 -9.29 -14.43 17.61
N ALA A 679 -10.24 -15.20 18.14
CA ALA A 679 -9.99 -16.03 19.32
C ALA A 679 -8.94 -17.11 19.05
N ASP A 680 -9.01 -17.76 17.89
CA ASP A 680 -8.03 -18.76 17.47
C ASP A 680 -6.71 -18.09 17.07
N ALA A 681 -6.78 -17.01 16.28
CA ALA A 681 -5.60 -16.30 15.80
C ALA A 681 -4.79 -15.66 16.95
N TRP A 682 -5.45 -15.05 17.93
CA TRP A 682 -4.79 -14.49 19.10
C TRP A 682 -4.24 -15.58 20.01
N ALA A 683 -4.90 -16.72 20.17
CA ALA A 683 -4.35 -17.83 20.94
C ALA A 683 -3.04 -18.35 20.35
N GLU A 684 -2.95 -18.43 19.02
CA GLU A 684 -1.71 -18.76 18.28
C GLU A 684 -0.64 -17.69 18.51
N LEU A 685 -0.97 -16.41 18.31
CA LEU A 685 -0.04 -15.28 18.56
C LEU A 685 0.48 -15.25 19.99
N ILE A 686 -0.37 -15.44 21.00
CA ILE A 686 0.03 -15.49 22.40
C ILE A 686 0.94 -16.68 22.65
N SER A 687 0.62 -17.85 22.08
CA SER A 687 1.42 -19.05 22.23
C SER A 687 2.81 -18.92 21.62
N ASP A 688 2.91 -18.27 20.46
CA ASP A 688 4.17 -18.21 19.76
C ASP A 688 5.02 -17.01 20.18
N PHE A 689 4.41 -15.87 20.50
CA PHE A 689 5.13 -14.65 20.89
C PHE A 689 5.36 -14.50 22.39
N GLN A 690 4.55 -15.17 23.23
CA GLN A 690 4.63 -15.08 24.69
C GLN A 690 4.73 -13.63 25.22
N PRO A 691 3.84 -12.70 24.84
CA PRO A 691 4.02 -11.29 25.21
C PRO A 691 4.00 -11.09 26.74
N HIS A 692 4.75 -10.09 27.21
CA HIS A 692 4.64 -9.66 28.62
C HIS A 692 3.38 -8.82 28.80
N VAL A 693 3.09 -7.97 27.82
CA VAL A 693 1.92 -7.11 27.81
C VAL A 693 1.23 -7.20 26.45
N VAL A 694 -0.09 -7.29 26.49
CA VAL A 694 -0.94 -7.19 25.30
C VAL A 694 -1.71 -5.87 25.38
N VAL A 695 -1.59 -5.02 24.36
CA VAL A 695 -2.32 -3.76 24.24
C VAL A 695 -3.53 -3.99 23.34
N VAL A 696 -4.72 -3.70 23.85
CA VAL A 696 -5.97 -3.80 23.11
C VAL A 696 -6.85 -2.58 23.41
N THR A 697 -7.63 -2.15 22.43
CA THR A 697 -8.58 -1.04 22.58
C THR A 697 -9.97 -1.54 22.22
N SER A 698 -10.96 -1.27 23.07
CA SER A 698 -12.34 -1.27 22.60
C SER A 698 -12.58 -0.06 21.70
N GLY A 699 -13.48 -0.16 20.72
CA GLY A 699 -13.58 0.85 19.67
C GLY A 699 -15.02 1.10 19.19
N GLY A 700 -15.17 2.08 18.30
CA GLY A 700 -16.48 2.42 17.72
C GLY A 700 -17.16 1.25 16.99
N TRP A 701 -16.39 0.26 16.55
CA TRP A 701 -16.90 -0.97 15.92
C TRP A 701 -17.69 -1.88 16.88
N ASP A 702 -17.44 -1.76 18.19
CA ASP A 702 -18.16 -2.51 19.22
C ASP A 702 -19.51 -1.86 19.56
N LEU A 703 -19.63 -0.55 19.35
CA LEU A 703 -20.85 0.23 19.58
C LEU A 703 -21.91 0.08 18.49
N GLY A 704 -21.54 -0.49 17.35
CA GLY A 704 -22.47 -0.70 16.25
C GLY A 704 -23.69 -1.50 16.70
N ARG A 705 -24.90 -1.01 16.40
CA ARG A 705 -26.14 -1.74 16.66
C ARG A 705 -26.11 -3.09 15.93
N ARG A 706 -26.31 -4.20 16.64
CA ARG A 706 -26.07 -5.55 16.12
C ARG A 706 -27.27 -6.47 16.20
N ARG A 707 -27.30 -7.45 15.30
CA ARG A 707 -28.21 -8.59 15.34
C ARG A 707 -27.41 -9.89 15.30
N GLN A 708 -27.37 -10.61 16.42
CA GLN A 708 -26.72 -11.92 16.51
C GLN A 708 -27.66 -13.06 16.10
N PRO A 709 -27.13 -14.23 15.72
CA PRO A 709 -27.94 -15.44 15.52
C PRO A 709 -28.78 -15.74 16.77
N GLY A 710 -30.10 -15.81 16.60
CA GLY A 710 -31.05 -16.04 17.70
C GLY A 710 -31.59 -14.77 18.37
N TRP A 711 -31.17 -13.57 17.95
CA TRP A 711 -31.82 -12.32 18.35
C TRP A 711 -32.97 -11.97 17.39
N ASP A 712 -34.11 -11.60 17.96
CA ASP A 712 -35.31 -11.26 17.18
C ASP A 712 -35.21 -9.92 16.43
N ASP A 713 -34.34 -9.00 16.89
CA ASP A 713 -34.12 -7.68 16.29
C ASP A 713 -32.69 -7.16 16.56
N PHE A 714 -32.35 -6.03 15.94
CA PHE A 714 -31.14 -5.26 16.20
C PHE A 714 -31.15 -4.65 17.61
N LYS A 715 -30.07 -4.85 18.35
CA LYS A 715 -29.87 -4.33 19.71
C LYS A 715 -28.63 -3.43 19.75
N SER A 716 -28.60 -2.50 20.68
CA SER A 716 -27.49 -1.57 20.89
C SER A 716 -27.22 -1.46 22.38
N MET A 717 -26.13 -0.77 22.73
CA MET A 717 -25.80 -0.43 24.11
C MET A 717 -27.02 0.13 24.86
N GLY A 718 -27.22 -0.36 26.09
CA GLY A 718 -28.38 -0.08 26.94
C GLY A 718 -29.53 -1.09 26.81
N ASP A 719 -29.46 -2.01 25.85
CA ASP A 719 -30.29 -3.23 25.86
C ASP A 719 -29.57 -4.31 26.68
N PRO A 720 -30.18 -4.87 27.75
CA PRO A 720 -29.50 -5.83 28.62
C PRO A 720 -28.91 -7.05 27.91
N VAL A 721 -29.52 -7.48 26.79
CA VAL A 721 -29.03 -8.63 26.02
C VAL A 721 -27.79 -8.26 25.21
N PHE A 722 -27.70 -7.02 24.72
CA PHE A 722 -26.52 -6.52 24.01
C PHE A 722 -25.38 -6.31 25.00
N ASP A 723 -25.65 -5.65 26.12
CA ASP A 723 -24.64 -5.33 27.12
C ASP A 723 -24.04 -6.61 27.72
N GLU A 724 -24.88 -7.58 28.12
CA GLU A 724 -24.42 -8.90 28.61
C GLU A 724 -23.58 -9.65 27.58
N TRP A 725 -23.99 -9.61 26.30
CA TRP A 725 -23.25 -10.27 25.23
C TRP A 725 -21.90 -9.60 24.96
N LEU A 726 -21.85 -8.27 24.86
CA LEU A 726 -20.62 -7.53 24.60
C LEU A 726 -19.62 -7.69 25.73
N MET A 727 -20.08 -7.68 26.99
CA MET A 727 -19.25 -8.00 28.15
C MET A 727 -18.70 -9.44 28.10
N GLY A 728 -19.50 -10.39 27.60
CA GLY A 728 -19.06 -11.76 27.35
C GLY A 728 -17.93 -11.83 26.33
N GLU A 729 -18.04 -11.10 25.22
CA GLU A 729 -17.00 -11.01 24.18
C GLU A 729 -15.71 -10.38 24.72
N TYR A 730 -15.81 -9.31 25.52
CA TYR A 730 -14.65 -8.69 26.16
C TYR A 730 -14.00 -9.65 27.17
N GLY A 731 -14.81 -10.37 27.95
CA GLY A 731 -14.33 -11.39 28.86
C GLY A 731 -13.56 -12.51 28.14
N GLU A 732 -14.09 -13.02 27.03
CA GLU A 732 -13.42 -14.03 26.21
C GLU A 732 -12.13 -13.50 25.60
N ALA A 733 -12.14 -12.27 25.07
CA ALA A 733 -10.95 -11.61 24.55
C ALA A 733 -9.84 -11.51 25.61
N ILE A 734 -10.18 -11.04 26.82
CA ILE A 734 -9.23 -10.94 27.92
C ILE A 734 -8.71 -12.33 28.31
N ASP A 735 -9.58 -13.33 28.41
CA ASP A 735 -9.17 -14.69 28.81
C ASP A 735 -8.23 -15.33 27.77
N VAL A 736 -8.42 -15.06 26.47
CA VAL A 736 -7.51 -15.49 25.40
C VAL A 736 -6.18 -14.73 25.45
N LEU A 737 -6.24 -13.40 25.57
CA LEU A 737 -5.04 -12.54 25.53
C LEU A 737 -4.18 -12.66 26.80
N ALA A 738 -4.80 -12.93 27.94
CA ALA A 738 -4.10 -13.18 29.20
C ALA A 738 -3.54 -14.61 29.31
N ALA A 739 -3.78 -15.46 28.30
CA ALA A 739 -3.25 -16.81 28.32
C ALA A 739 -1.72 -16.77 28.46
N GLN A 740 -1.17 -17.77 29.14
CA GLN A 740 0.28 -17.93 29.33
C GLN A 740 0.95 -16.80 30.15
N GLY A 741 0.15 -15.97 30.83
CA GLY A 741 0.62 -15.03 31.85
C GLY A 741 0.86 -13.60 31.37
N ALA A 742 0.46 -13.26 30.14
CA ALA A 742 0.53 -11.90 29.64
C ALA A 742 -0.43 -10.98 30.42
N THR A 743 0.00 -9.74 30.70
CA THR A 743 -0.89 -8.71 31.25
C THR A 743 -1.61 -7.98 30.13
N VAL A 744 -2.94 -7.98 30.17
CA VAL A 744 -3.77 -7.30 29.19
C VAL A 744 -3.92 -5.83 29.59
N VAL A 745 -3.34 -4.92 28.82
CA VAL A 745 -3.60 -3.48 28.93
C VAL A 745 -4.74 -3.13 27.99
N TRP A 746 -5.88 -2.79 28.57
CA TRP A 746 -7.07 -2.39 27.84
C TRP A 746 -7.20 -0.86 27.82
N MET A 747 -7.13 -0.27 26.63
CA MET A 747 -7.35 1.15 26.43
C MET A 747 -8.83 1.45 26.28
N THR A 748 -9.33 2.48 26.97
CA THR A 748 -10.68 2.99 26.73
C THR A 748 -10.77 3.63 25.33
N PRO A 749 -11.91 3.52 24.64
CA PRO A 749 -12.06 4.11 23.31
C PRO A 749 -11.98 5.64 23.41
N PRO A 750 -11.13 6.31 22.64
CA PRO A 750 -11.13 7.77 22.63
C PRO A 750 -12.30 8.31 21.81
N CYS A 751 -12.70 9.55 22.12
CA CYS A 751 -13.57 10.35 21.30
C CYS A 751 -13.03 10.52 19.88
N SER A 752 -13.96 10.79 18.97
CA SER A 752 -13.73 11.00 17.55
C SER A 752 -14.37 12.30 17.07
N GLU A 753 -13.92 12.83 15.94
CA GLU A 753 -14.54 14.01 15.32
C GLU A 753 -16.00 13.73 14.94
N GLU A 754 -16.93 14.61 15.31
CA GLU A 754 -18.33 14.45 14.92
C GLU A 754 -18.50 14.63 13.40
N GLY A 755 -19.11 13.64 12.75
CA GLY A 755 -19.51 13.75 11.34
C GLY A 755 -18.45 13.33 10.31
N MET A 756 -17.37 12.65 10.73
CA MET A 756 -16.39 11.93 9.90
C MET A 756 -16.93 11.54 8.52
N ALA A 757 -16.74 12.39 7.50
CA ALA A 757 -17.48 12.28 6.24
C ALA A 757 -17.13 11.03 5.39
N HIS A 758 -16.19 10.21 5.87
CA HIS A 758 -15.56 9.09 5.18
C HIS A 758 -15.48 7.79 6.00
N ASN A 759 -15.98 7.77 7.24
CA ASN A 759 -15.95 6.57 8.09
C ASN A 759 -17.26 5.75 7.95
N PRO A 760 -17.22 4.42 7.75
CA PRO A 760 -18.42 3.56 7.74
C PRO A 760 -19.33 3.66 8.97
N LEU A 761 -18.76 4.05 10.11
CA LEU A 761 -19.47 4.29 11.36
C LEU A 761 -20.10 5.70 11.44
N SER A 762 -19.86 6.59 10.47
CA SER A 762 -20.36 7.96 10.48
C SER A 762 -21.87 8.05 10.73
N GLY A 763 -22.26 8.74 11.81
CA GLY A 763 -23.66 8.93 12.18
C GLY A 763 -24.31 7.70 12.84
N THR A 764 -23.51 6.71 13.21
CA THR A 764 -23.91 5.59 14.07
C THR A 764 -23.49 5.84 15.52
N ASP A 765 -23.87 4.93 16.42
CA ASP A 765 -23.48 4.99 17.83
C ASP A 765 -21.93 4.91 18.00
N GLY A 766 -21.22 4.32 17.04
CA GLY A 766 -19.76 4.26 17.01
C GLY A 766 -19.03 5.59 16.78
N THR A 767 -19.75 6.67 16.48
CA THR A 767 -19.19 8.04 16.34
C THR A 767 -19.80 9.02 17.33
N ASN A 768 -20.62 8.52 18.26
CA ASN A 768 -21.24 9.31 19.30
C ASN A 768 -20.31 9.34 20.52
N ASN A 769 -19.70 10.49 20.79
CA ASN A 769 -18.74 10.65 21.88
C ASN A 769 -19.33 10.32 23.27
N GLU A 770 -20.65 10.47 23.46
CA GLU A 770 -21.30 10.04 24.70
C GLU A 770 -21.40 8.52 24.81
N ALA A 771 -21.68 7.81 23.70
CA ALA A 771 -21.70 6.35 23.68
C ALA A 771 -20.28 5.75 23.82
N ILE A 772 -19.29 6.38 23.20
CA ILE A 772 -17.86 6.06 23.36
C ILE A 772 -17.46 6.18 24.83
N ARG A 773 -17.83 7.30 25.48
CA ARG A 773 -17.57 7.51 26.91
C ARG A 773 -18.25 6.45 27.77
N GLN A 774 -19.52 6.13 27.49
CA GLN A 774 -20.25 5.07 28.20
C GLN A 774 -19.61 3.68 28.02
N LEU A 775 -19.04 3.38 26.85
CA LEU A 775 -18.29 2.13 26.65
C LEU A 775 -17.03 2.09 27.52
N GLY A 776 -16.30 3.21 27.58
CA GLY A 776 -15.14 3.36 28.46
C GLY A 776 -15.51 3.15 29.93
N ASP A 777 -16.56 3.82 30.39
CA ASP A 777 -17.09 3.67 31.75
C ASP A 777 -17.46 2.20 32.04
N MET A 778 -18.13 1.51 31.11
CA MET A 778 -18.50 0.10 31.24
C MET A 778 -17.27 -0.82 31.37
N VAL A 779 -16.22 -0.57 30.57
CA VAL A 779 -14.97 -1.34 30.69
C VAL A 779 -14.31 -1.12 32.06
N ILE A 780 -14.28 0.13 32.54
CA ILE A 780 -13.67 0.49 33.84
C ILE A 780 -14.47 -0.09 35.01
N ASP A 781 -15.79 0.09 35.01
CA ASP A 781 -16.64 -0.16 36.17
C ASP A 781 -17.15 -1.60 36.23
N GLU A 782 -17.27 -2.30 35.10
CA GLU A 782 -17.88 -3.64 35.03
C GLU A 782 -16.87 -4.72 34.61
N VAL A 783 -16.09 -4.49 33.55
CA VAL A 783 -15.19 -5.52 33.00
C VAL A 783 -13.92 -5.64 33.84
N ALA A 784 -13.20 -4.54 34.05
CA ALA A 784 -11.91 -4.53 34.73
C ALA A 784 -11.93 -5.14 36.15
N PRO A 785 -12.93 -4.85 37.01
CA PRO A 785 -12.97 -5.40 38.37
C PRO A 785 -13.09 -6.92 38.39
N THR A 786 -13.72 -7.51 37.37
CA THR A 786 -13.87 -8.97 37.29
C THR A 786 -12.54 -9.67 36.93
N ARG A 787 -11.61 -8.96 36.27
CA ARG A 787 -10.36 -9.48 35.67
C ARG A 787 -9.09 -8.79 36.19
N ALA A 788 -9.16 -8.12 37.34
CA ALA A 788 -8.09 -7.33 37.93
C ALA A 788 -6.75 -8.08 38.19
N GLY A 789 -6.73 -9.41 38.12
CA GLY A 789 -5.51 -10.21 38.24
C GLY A 789 -4.71 -10.39 36.94
N VAL A 790 -5.30 -10.07 35.78
CA VAL A 790 -4.70 -10.28 34.45
C VAL A 790 -4.85 -9.08 33.52
N MET A 791 -5.59 -8.05 33.94
CA MET A 791 -5.92 -6.89 33.12
C MET A 791 -5.67 -5.58 33.88
N THR A 792 -5.17 -4.58 33.18
CA THR A 792 -5.09 -3.18 33.61
C THR A 792 -5.82 -2.30 32.59
N VAL A 793 -6.55 -1.28 33.05
CA VAL A 793 -7.20 -0.30 32.16
C VAL A 793 -6.39 0.98 32.11
N ILE A 794 -6.16 1.50 30.91
CA ILE A 794 -5.63 2.85 30.69
C ILE A 794 -6.73 3.70 30.07
N ASP A 795 -7.12 4.77 30.77
CA ASP A 795 -8.17 5.68 30.31
C ASP A 795 -7.65 6.64 29.22
N THR A 796 -7.55 6.11 28.01
CA THR A 796 -7.08 6.82 26.82
C THR A 796 -8.07 7.90 26.39
N ASN A 797 -9.37 7.72 26.68
CA ASN A 797 -10.37 8.76 26.47
C ASN A 797 -10.03 10.03 27.27
N ALA A 798 -9.70 9.90 28.56
CA ALA A 798 -9.34 11.05 29.38
C ALA A 798 -8.10 11.81 28.88
N GLU A 799 -7.13 11.11 28.29
CA GLU A 799 -5.92 11.71 27.71
C GLU A 799 -6.21 12.42 26.38
N LEU A 800 -6.93 11.77 25.47
CA LEU A 800 -7.11 12.26 24.09
C LEU A 800 -8.34 13.17 23.91
N CYS A 801 -9.18 13.29 24.95
CA CYS A 801 -10.46 13.98 24.88
C CYS A 801 -10.67 14.90 26.09
N PRO A 802 -9.80 15.90 26.30
CA PRO A 802 -9.96 16.82 27.41
C PRO A 802 -11.31 17.54 27.31
N GLY A 803 -12.14 17.39 28.34
CA GLY A 803 -13.51 17.94 28.35
C GLY A 803 -14.54 17.11 27.57
N GLY A 804 -14.23 15.86 27.22
CA GLY A 804 -15.13 14.91 26.56
C GLY A 804 -15.37 15.21 25.08
N SER A 805 -14.52 16.02 24.46
CA SER A 805 -14.64 16.44 23.06
C SER A 805 -13.36 16.12 22.30
N TYR A 806 -13.52 15.81 21.02
CA TYR A 806 -12.41 15.61 20.10
C TYR A 806 -11.61 16.90 19.89
N LEU A 807 -10.28 16.76 19.91
CA LEU A 807 -9.34 17.80 19.50
C LEU A 807 -8.49 17.28 18.34
N PRO A 808 -8.28 18.10 17.29
CA PRO A 808 -7.42 17.75 16.17
C PRO A 808 -5.93 17.71 16.58
N ASP A 809 -5.51 18.64 17.43
CA ASP A 809 -4.13 18.73 17.91
C ASP A 809 -3.96 17.88 19.18
N TYR A 810 -2.81 17.21 19.30
CA TYR A 810 -2.43 16.47 20.51
C TYR A 810 -1.02 16.90 20.92
N ARG A 811 -0.93 17.51 22.11
CA ARG A 811 0.32 18.13 22.63
C ARG A 811 0.92 19.10 21.63
N ASP A 812 2.16 18.86 21.20
CA ASP A 812 2.88 19.70 20.25
C ASP A 812 2.64 19.28 18.78
N VAL A 813 1.87 18.20 18.55
CA VAL A 813 1.54 17.70 17.22
C VAL A 813 0.23 18.32 16.73
N VAL A 814 0.34 19.14 15.69
CA VAL A 814 -0.81 19.71 14.97
C VAL A 814 -1.47 18.61 14.14
N ASP A 815 -2.80 18.54 14.19
CA ASP A 815 -3.60 17.56 13.44
C ASP A 815 -3.11 16.11 13.65
N ALA A 816 -2.90 15.74 14.92
CA ALA A 816 -2.40 14.44 15.32
C ALA A 816 -3.31 13.28 14.88
N ARG A 817 -4.60 13.55 14.63
CA ARG A 817 -5.58 12.58 14.10
C ARG A 817 -6.30 13.13 12.85
N PRO A 818 -5.65 13.16 11.68
CA PRO A 818 -6.10 13.95 10.53
C PRO A 818 -7.44 13.54 9.92
N ASP A 819 -7.91 12.32 10.20
CA ASP A 819 -9.22 11.83 9.75
C ASP A 819 -10.30 11.84 10.84
N GLY A 820 -9.99 12.42 12.00
CA GLY A 820 -10.89 12.50 13.14
C GLY A 820 -10.90 11.27 14.04
N VAL A 821 -10.10 10.23 13.76
CA VAL A 821 -10.05 8.96 14.52
C VAL A 821 -8.64 8.45 14.75
N HIS A 822 -7.88 8.29 13.67
CA HIS A 822 -6.61 7.57 13.66
C HIS A 822 -5.44 8.53 13.76
N PHE A 823 -4.40 8.12 14.48
CA PHE A 823 -3.17 8.91 14.56
C PHE A 823 -2.44 8.99 13.21
N SER A 824 -1.89 10.16 12.90
CA SER A 824 -0.75 10.27 11.97
C SER A 824 0.48 9.55 12.55
N ASP A 825 1.52 9.33 11.77
CA ASP A 825 2.72 8.65 12.28
C ASP A 825 3.36 9.44 13.44
N VAL A 826 3.52 10.76 13.24
CA VAL A 826 4.02 11.68 14.27
C VAL A 826 3.11 11.73 15.50
N GLY A 827 1.78 11.79 15.29
CA GLY A 827 0.82 11.78 16.40
C GLY A 827 0.83 10.46 17.17
N SER A 828 1.07 9.34 16.49
CA SER A 828 1.16 8.01 17.08
C SER A 828 2.41 7.85 17.92
N TYR A 829 3.57 8.28 17.40
CA TYR A 829 4.81 8.28 18.16
C TYR A 829 4.69 9.18 19.40
N GLU A 830 4.19 10.41 19.27
CA GLU A 830 3.99 11.31 20.41
C GLU A 830 3.07 10.68 21.47
N PHE A 831 2.01 10.00 21.06
CA PHE A 831 1.14 9.24 21.96
C PHE A 831 1.86 8.05 22.61
N ALA A 832 2.73 7.36 21.87
CA ALA A 832 3.54 6.27 22.40
C ALA A 832 4.54 6.72 23.47
N THR A 833 5.09 7.95 23.39
CA THR A 833 5.94 8.50 24.46
C THR A 833 5.22 8.61 25.81
N TRP A 834 3.89 8.77 25.78
CA TRP A 834 3.04 8.80 26.96
C TRP A 834 2.60 7.41 27.40
N LEU A 835 2.22 6.57 26.44
CA LEU A 835 1.67 5.24 26.70
C LEU A 835 2.76 4.26 27.15
N GLY A 836 3.92 4.27 26.51
CA GLY A 836 5.03 3.33 26.74
C GLY A 836 5.45 3.16 28.21
N PRO A 837 5.69 4.24 28.98
CA PRO A 837 5.99 4.15 30.41
C PRO A 837 4.92 3.43 31.25
N GLN A 838 3.65 3.56 30.85
CA GLN A 838 2.54 2.88 31.53
C GLN A 838 2.51 1.38 31.19
N LEU A 839 2.89 1.01 29.96
CA LEU A 839 3.02 -0.39 29.54
C LEU A 839 4.18 -1.09 30.26
N LEU A 840 5.30 -0.40 30.48
CA LEU A 840 6.41 -0.92 31.28
C LEU A 840 5.98 -1.22 32.72
N THR A 841 5.22 -0.30 33.32
CA THR A 841 4.67 -0.50 34.67
C THR A 841 3.72 -1.71 34.71
N ALA A 842 2.88 -1.89 33.67
CA ALA A 842 1.97 -3.03 33.56
C ALA A 842 2.71 -4.38 33.40
N ALA A 843 3.90 -4.38 32.78
CA ALA A 843 4.75 -5.56 32.66
C ALA A 843 5.44 -5.97 33.99
N GLY A 844 5.28 -5.17 35.05
CA GLY A 844 5.97 -5.38 36.34
C GLY A 844 7.38 -4.79 36.40
N GLY A 845 7.71 -3.85 35.48
CA GLY A 845 8.98 -3.12 35.40
C GLY A 845 9.02 -1.82 36.20
#